data_AF-A0A7K7LL04-F1
#
_entry.id   AF-A0A7K7LL04-F1
#
_cell.length_a   1.000
_cell.length_b   1.000
_cell.length_c   1.000
_cell.angle_alpha   90.00
_cell.angle_beta   90.00
_cell.angle_gamma   90.00
#
_symmetry.space_group_name_H-M   'P 1'
#
loop_
_entity.id
_entity.type
_entity.pdbx_description
1 polymer ?
#
loop_
_entity_poly.entity_id
_entity_poly.type
_entity_poly.pdbx_seq_one_letter_code
_entity_poly.pdbx_strand_id
1 'polypeptide(L)'
;MTAEEKRSLQCYRRYIERSLNPVYVLGNMTDWLPDELRERIRKEEERGVSGAAALFLDAVLQLEARGWFRGMLDAMLAAGYTGLAEAIENWDFSKLEKLELHRQLLKRIEATMLEVDPVALIPYINTCLIDRECEEIQQVCENRSKAAGITKLIECLCRSDKEHWPKSLQLALDTTGYYCASELWDIREDNAKDVDSEMTDASEDCLEASMTYSEEAEPDDNLSENLGSAAGIGKPPPAYETKKARSYQIELAQPAINGKNALICAPTGSGKTFVSILICEHHFQNMPAGRKAKVVFLATKVPVYEQQKNVFKHHFERQGYSVQGISGENFSNVSVEKVIEDSDIIVVTPQILVNSFEDGSLTSLSIFTLMIFDECHNTTGNHPYNVLMTRYLEQKFNSSASQLPQILGLTASVGVGNAKNIEETIEHICSLCSYLDIQAISTVRENIQELQRFMNKPEIDVRLVKRRVHNPFAVIISNLMSETEALMRTIYSVDTVSQNSKKDFGTQNYEHWIVVTQRKCRLLQLEDKEEESRICRALFICTEHLRKYNDALIISEDARIIDALSYLTEFFTNVKNGPYTELEQHLTAKFQEKEPELIALSKDETNENPKLEELACILDDAYRYNPQTRTLLFAKTRALVSALKKCMEENPILSYIKPETFWCFFLTQFLGTVGMTLPSQKGVLDAFKTSKDNRLLIATSVADEGIDIVQCNLVVLYEYSGNVTKMIQVRGRGRAAGSKCILVTSKTEVVENEKCNRYKEEMMNKAVEEIQKWDEETFAKRIHNLQMKERVLRDSRRKEIKPKVVEGQKNLLCGKCKAYACSTDDIRIIKDSHHIVLGEAFKERYITKPHKKPMQFDGFEKKSKMYCRNNNCQHDWGITVKYLTFDNLPVIKIKSFVMESTATGTQMDFQKWK
;
A
#
# COMPACT_ATOMS: atom_id res chain seq x y z
N MET A 1 19.22 -39.18 -35.92
CA MET A 1 19.39 -38.40 -34.69
C MET A 1 20.83 -38.52 -34.26
N THR A 2 21.48 -37.41 -33.94
CA THR A 2 22.93 -37.37 -33.69
C THR A 2 23.20 -37.67 -32.22
N ALA A 3 24.28 -38.39 -31.92
CA ALA A 3 24.76 -38.64 -30.54
C ALA A 3 25.06 -37.36 -29.73
N GLU A 4 24.97 -36.21 -30.37
CA GLU A 4 25.09 -34.87 -29.81
C GLU A 4 23.80 -34.45 -29.08
N GLU A 5 22.61 -34.68 -29.64
CA GLU A 5 21.33 -34.32 -29.00
C GLU A 5 21.16 -35.03 -27.64
N LYS A 6 21.53 -36.33 -27.57
CA LYS A 6 21.51 -37.11 -26.33
C LYS A 6 22.52 -36.58 -25.30
N ARG A 7 23.72 -36.21 -25.73
CA ARG A 7 24.76 -35.65 -24.84
C ARG A 7 24.37 -34.28 -24.31
N SER A 8 23.80 -33.43 -25.16
CA SER A 8 23.31 -32.12 -24.76
C SER A 8 22.13 -32.23 -23.81
N LEU A 9 21.17 -33.13 -24.06
CA LEU A 9 20.04 -33.37 -23.18
C LEU A 9 20.47 -33.86 -21.79
N GLN A 10 21.49 -34.74 -21.75
CA GLN A 10 22.10 -35.19 -20.49
C GLN A 10 22.85 -34.07 -19.75
N CYS A 11 23.49 -33.13 -20.47
CA CYS A 11 24.18 -31.99 -19.87
C CYS A 11 23.22 -31.04 -19.13
N TYR A 12 22.03 -30.83 -19.69
CA TYR A 12 21.00 -29.94 -19.13
C TYR A 12 19.91 -30.66 -18.34
N ARG A 13 20.14 -31.93 -18.00
CA ARG A 13 19.23 -32.84 -17.27
C ARG A 13 18.52 -32.19 -16.08
N ARG A 14 19.28 -31.46 -15.24
CA ARG A 14 18.76 -30.80 -14.04
C ARG A 14 17.60 -29.84 -14.30
N TYR A 15 17.57 -29.17 -15.45
CA TYR A 15 16.51 -28.19 -15.77
C TYR A 15 15.21 -28.87 -16.16
N ILE A 16 15.32 -30.01 -16.85
CA ILE A 16 14.18 -30.78 -17.31
C ILE A 16 13.54 -31.50 -16.12
N GLU A 17 14.34 -32.16 -15.28
CA GLU A 17 13.85 -32.91 -14.12
C GLU A 17 13.12 -32.03 -13.09
N ARG A 18 13.58 -30.79 -12.91
CA ARG A 18 13.00 -29.83 -11.96
C ARG A 18 11.71 -29.17 -12.43
N SER A 19 11.37 -29.27 -13.71
CA SER A 19 10.22 -28.58 -14.30
C SER A 19 9.20 -29.54 -14.91
N LEU A 20 9.63 -30.53 -15.69
CA LEU A 20 8.75 -31.42 -16.43
C LEU A 20 7.99 -32.37 -15.48
N ASN A 21 6.66 -32.41 -15.56
CA ASN A 21 5.89 -33.56 -15.10
C ASN A 21 5.67 -34.46 -16.34
N PRO A 22 6.29 -35.65 -16.38
CA PRO A 22 6.23 -36.49 -17.57
C PRO A 22 4.82 -36.97 -17.88
N VAL A 23 3.93 -37.09 -16.90
CA VAL A 23 2.54 -37.57 -17.09
C VAL A 23 1.78 -36.73 -18.11
N TYR A 24 2.09 -35.44 -18.22
CA TYR A 24 1.43 -34.55 -19.17
C TYR A 24 1.88 -34.76 -20.61
N VAL A 25 3.12 -35.20 -20.83
CA VAL A 25 3.68 -35.43 -22.17
C VAL A 25 3.53 -36.87 -22.66
N LEU A 26 3.32 -37.84 -21.77
CA LEU A 26 3.23 -39.27 -22.12
C LEU A 26 2.15 -39.58 -23.17
N GLY A 27 1.04 -38.82 -23.20
CA GLY A 27 -0.05 -39.01 -24.16
C GLY A 27 0.34 -38.76 -25.61
N ASN A 28 1.35 -37.92 -25.85
CA ASN A 28 1.88 -37.62 -27.18
C ASN A 28 3.19 -38.36 -27.48
N MET A 29 3.67 -39.19 -26.54
CA MET A 29 4.90 -40.00 -26.69
C MET A 29 4.61 -41.46 -27.02
N THR A 30 3.40 -41.74 -27.54
CA THR A 30 2.90 -43.11 -27.64
C THR A 30 3.62 -43.98 -28.64
N ASP A 31 4.18 -43.35 -29.67
CA ASP A 31 4.85 -44.01 -30.79
C ASP A 31 6.28 -44.45 -30.44
N TRP A 32 6.85 -43.90 -29.35
CA TRP A 32 8.23 -44.13 -28.94
C TRP A 32 8.37 -44.79 -27.57
N LEU A 33 7.42 -44.60 -26.66
CA LEU A 33 7.46 -45.21 -25.32
C LEU A 33 6.45 -46.36 -25.20
N PRO A 34 6.88 -47.57 -24.78
CA PRO A 34 5.99 -48.72 -24.60
C PRO A 34 5.05 -48.52 -23.42
N ASP A 35 3.85 -49.12 -23.49
CA ASP A 35 2.79 -48.99 -22.47
C ASP A 35 3.28 -49.28 -21.05
N GLU A 36 4.08 -50.34 -20.87
CA GLU A 36 4.65 -50.73 -19.58
C GLU A 36 5.50 -49.60 -18.97
N LEU A 37 6.31 -48.92 -19.78
CA LEU A 37 7.20 -47.86 -19.33
C LEU A 37 6.43 -46.57 -19.02
N ARG A 38 5.39 -46.25 -19.81
CA ARG A 38 4.50 -45.11 -19.53
C ARG A 38 3.78 -45.30 -18.19
N GLU A 39 3.32 -46.51 -17.91
CA GLU A 39 2.67 -46.82 -16.65
C GLU A 39 3.65 -46.80 -15.47
N ARG A 40 4.89 -47.27 -15.68
CA ARG A 40 5.93 -47.20 -14.65
C ARG A 40 6.33 -45.77 -14.31
N ILE A 41 6.34 -44.87 -15.29
CA ILE A 41 6.59 -43.44 -15.10
C ILE A 41 5.45 -42.77 -14.31
N ARG A 42 4.18 -43.13 -14.58
CA ARG A 42 3.04 -42.64 -13.80
C ARG A 42 3.13 -43.05 -12.32
N LYS A 43 3.49 -44.32 -12.05
CA LYS A 43 3.68 -44.80 -10.67
C LYS A 43 4.85 -44.13 -9.95
N GLU A 44 5.89 -43.73 -10.66
CA GLU A 44 7.01 -42.99 -10.06
C GLU A 44 6.63 -41.53 -9.77
N GLU A 45 5.68 -40.96 -10.51
CA GLU A 45 5.20 -39.60 -10.29
C GLU A 45 4.48 -39.45 -8.95
N GLU A 46 3.72 -40.47 -8.54
CA GLU A 46 3.09 -40.58 -7.21
C GLU A 46 4.11 -40.52 -6.06
N ARG A 47 5.37 -40.91 -6.31
CA ARG A 47 6.46 -40.84 -5.31
C ARG A 47 7.20 -39.51 -5.36
N GLY A 48 7.27 -38.90 -6.53
CA GLY A 48 7.90 -37.61 -6.72
C GLY A 48 8.04 -37.24 -8.19
N VAL A 49 7.48 -36.09 -8.55
CA VAL A 49 7.46 -35.59 -9.94
C VAL A 49 8.87 -35.48 -10.54
N SER A 50 9.86 -35.02 -9.77
CA SER A 50 11.25 -34.93 -10.24
C SER A 50 11.89 -36.31 -10.48
N GLY A 51 11.54 -37.32 -9.68
CA GLY A 51 12.00 -38.70 -9.87
C GLY A 51 11.38 -39.32 -11.12
N ALA A 52 10.10 -39.08 -11.36
CA ALA A 52 9.43 -39.49 -12.60
C ALA A 52 10.04 -38.82 -13.83
N ALA A 53 10.37 -37.53 -13.74
CA ALA A 53 11.03 -36.80 -14.82
C ALA A 53 12.43 -37.36 -15.12
N ALA A 54 13.19 -37.74 -14.08
CA ALA A 54 14.48 -38.41 -14.24
C ALA A 54 14.32 -39.77 -14.94
N LEU A 55 13.35 -40.59 -14.52
CA LEU A 55 13.04 -41.88 -15.13
C LEU A 55 12.58 -41.74 -16.59
N PHE A 56 11.76 -40.74 -16.90
CA PHE A 56 11.36 -40.40 -18.26
C PHE A 56 12.58 -40.01 -19.11
N LEU A 57 13.48 -39.19 -18.57
CA LEU A 57 14.66 -38.75 -19.31
C LEU A 57 15.63 -39.92 -19.56
N ASP A 58 15.82 -40.80 -18.59
CA ASP A 58 16.62 -42.03 -18.74
C ASP A 58 16.07 -42.93 -19.84
N ALA A 59 14.74 -43.10 -19.87
CA ALA A 59 14.06 -43.85 -20.92
C ALA A 59 14.27 -43.22 -22.31
N VAL A 60 14.08 -41.90 -22.41
CA VAL A 60 14.17 -41.16 -23.68
C VAL A 60 15.59 -41.16 -24.23
N LEU A 61 16.61 -41.06 -23.37
CA LEU A 61 18.02 -41.12 -23.78
C LEU A 61 18.43 -42.49 -24.34
N GLN A 62 17.72 -43.56 -23.97
CA GLN A 62 17.94 -44.91 -24.50
C GLN A 62 17.23 -45.17 -25.84
N LEU A 63 16.33 -44.29 -26.28
CA LEU A 63 15.59 -44.47 -27.54
C LEU A 63 16.46 -44.31 -28.79
N GLU A 64 16.28 -45.19 -29.78
CA GLU A 64 16.93 -45.13 -31.09
C GLU A 64 15.95 -44.98 -32.27
N ALA A 65 14.65 -44.99 -31.99
CA ALA A 65 13.59 -44.82 -32.99
C ALA A 65 13.72 -43.48 -33.74
N ARG A 66 13.32 -43.42 -35.01
CA ARG A 66 13.42 -42.18 -35.79
C ARG A 66 12.42 -41.15 -35.28
N GLY A 67 12.87 -39.90 -35.12
CA GLY A 67 12.01 -38.75 -34.84
C GLY A 67 11.58 -38.53 -33.39
N TRP A 68 12.07 -39.33 -32.43
CA TRP A 68 11.62 -39.23 -31.03
C TRP A 68 11.90 -37.88 -30.38
N PHE A 69 12.99 -37.18 -30.74
CA PHE A 69 13.32 -35.87 -30.16
C PHE A 69 12.37 -34.78 -30.63
N ARG A 70 12.01 -34.79 -31.92
CA ARG A 70 10.98 -33.89 -32.44
C ARG A 70 9.62 -34.21 -31.82
N GLY A 71 9.29 -35.49 -31.72
CA GLY A 71 8.11 -35.98 -31.00
C GLY A 71 8.05 -35.50 -29.55
N MET A 72 9.18 -35.52 -28.84
CA MET A 72 9.29 -35.02 -27.47
C MET A 72 9.05 -33.51 -27.39
N LEU A 73 9.62 -32.71 -28.29
CA LEU A 73 9.39 -31.27 -28.34
C LEU A 73 7.93 -30.93 -28.65
N ASP A 74 7.34 -31.61 -29.64
CA ASP A 74 5.93 -31.41 -30.00
C ASP A 74 5.00 -31.86 -28.86
N ALA A 75 5.36 -32.94 -28.14
CA ALA A 75 4.66 -33.40 -26.95
C ALA A 75 4.75 -32.38 -25.80
N MET A 76 5.92 -31.77 -25.58
CA MET A 76 6.11 -30.70 -24.60
C MET A 76 5.28 -29.46 -24.94
N LEU A 77 5.27 -29.03 -26.21
CA LEU A 77 4.45 -27.91 -26.68
C LEU A 77 2.95 -28.18 -26.47
N ALA A 78 2.48 -29.36 -26.84
CA ALA A 78 1.09 -29.76 -26.68
C ALA A 78 0.66 -29.87 -25.19
N ALA A 79 1.59 -30.20 -24.30
CA ALA A 79 1.36 -30.20 -22.85
C ALA A 79 1.52 -28.83 -22.19
N GLY A 80 1.87 -27.78 -22.95
CA GLY A 80 2.04 -26.41 -22.45
C GLY A 80 3.45 -26.06 -21.96
N TYR A 81 4.44 -26.96 -22.07
CA TYR A 81 5.84 -26.73 -21.69
C TYR A 81 6.63 -25.92 -22.74
N THR A 82 6.14 -24.73 -23.08
CA THR A 82 6.73 -23.89 -24.13
C THR A 82 8.14 -23.39 -23.76
N GLY A 83 8.42 -23.17 -22.47
CA GLY A 83 9.73 -22.69 -22.02
C GLY A 83 10.79 -23.78 -22.06
N LEU A 84 10.44 -25.01 -21.66
CA LEU A 84 11.32 -26.18 -21.81
C LEU A 84 11.53 -26.54 -23.28
N ALA A 85 10.48 -26.53 -24.11
CA ALA A 85 10.60 -26.80 -25.54
C ALA A 85 11.55 -25.80 -26.22
N GLU A 86 11.36 -24.49 -25.97
CA GLU A 86 12.26 -23.44 -26.49
C GLU A 86 13.69 -23.61 -25.98
N ALA A 87 13.88 -23.94 -24.69
CA ALA A 87 15.20 -24.11 -24.09
C ALA A 87 15.96 -25.33 -24.64
N ILE A 88 15.28 -26.44 -24.89
CA ILE A 88 15.88 -27.65 -25.44
C ILE A 88 16.13 -27.50 -26.94
N GLU A 89 15.21 -26.89 -27.69
CA GLU A 89 15.35 -26.67 -29.14
C GLU A 89 16.50 -25.71 -29.46
N ASN A 90 16.67 -24.65 -28.67
CA ASN A 90 17.74 -23.66 -28.84
C ASN A 90 19.00 -23.93 -28.01
N TRP A 91 18.96 -24.95 -27.14
CA TRP A 91 20.00 -25.24 -26.14
C TRP A 91 20.36 -24.04 -25.23
N ASP A 92 19.39 -23.17 -24.93
CA ASP A 92 19.54 -22.00 -24.04
C ASP A 92 18.64 -22.12 -22.81
N PHE A 93 19.26 -22.43 -21.66
CA PHE A 93 18.59 -22.56 -20.37
C PHE A 93 18.69 -21.31 -19.50
N SER A 94 19.18 -20.18 -20.05
CA SER A 94 19.40 -18.95 -19.28
C SER A 94 18.12 -18.35 -18.71
N LYS A 95 16.97 -18.51 -19.40
CA LYS A 95 15.64 -18.10 -18.90
C LYS A 95 15.25 -18.91 -17.65
N LEU A 96 15.44 -20.23 -17.69
CA LEU A 96 15.12 -21.15 -16.59
C LEU A 96 16.06 -20.96 -15.39
N GLU A 97 17.34 -20.67 -15.63
CA GLU A 97 18.31 -20.40 -14.55
C GLU A 97 17.93 -19.15 -13.73
N LYS A 98 17.43 -18.08 -14.37
CA LYS A 98 16.98 -16.88 -13.64
C LYS A 98 15.81 -17.17 -12.69
N LEU A 99 14.94 -18.12 -13.06
CA LEU A 99 13.79 -18.48 -12.25
C LEU A 99 14.20 -19.14 -10.94
N GLU A 100 15.37 -19.77 -10.86
CA GLU A 100 15.82 -20.48 -9.66
C GLU A 100 15.91 -19.58 -8.43
N LEU A 101 16.30 -18.32 -8.60
CA LEU A 101 16.30 -17.34 -7.51
C LEU A 101 14.89 -17.08 -6.97
N HIS A 102 13.91 -16.96 -7.87
CA HIS A 102 12.51 -16.74 -7.50
C HIS A 102 11.88 -17.99 -6.89
N ARG A 103 12.24 -19.19 -7.38
CA ARG A 103 11.84 -20.47 -6.78
C ARG A 103 12.36 -20.60 -5.34
N GLN A 104 13.61 -20.24 -5.10
CA GLN A 104 14.21 -20.22 -3.76
C GLN A 104 13.53 -19.22 -2.84
N LEU A 105 13.24 -18.01 -3.33
CA LEU A 105 12.51 -17.00 -2.56
C LEU A 105 11.09 -17.48 -2.23
N LEU A 106 10.38 -18.05 -3.19
CA LEU A 106 8.99 -18.50 -3.00
C LEU A 106 8.91 -19.60 -1.95
N LYS A 107 9.83 -20.56 -2.00
CA LYS A 107 9.99 -21.58 -0.96
C LYS A 107 10.36 -20.97 0.40
N ARG A 108 11.11 -19.87 0.44
CA ARG A 108 11.48 -19.21 1.70
C ARG A 108 10.28 -18.54 2.37
N ILE A 109 9.40 -17.92 1.58
CA ILE A 109 8.22 -17.19 2.06
C ILE A 109 6.93 -18.04 2.07
N GLU A 110 7.06 -19.35 1.88
CA GLU A 110 5.93 -20.31 1.80
C GLU A 110 5.01 -20.21 3.02
N ALA A 111 5.57 -20.03 4.22
CA ALA A 111 4.79 -19.86 5.45
C ALA A 111 3.84 -18.65 5.41
N THR A 112 4.26 -17.55 4.77
CA THR A 112 3.43 -16.34 4.62
C THR A 112 2.30 -16.53 3.59
N MET A 113 2.42 -17.51 2.70
CA MET A 113 1.40 -17.80 1.68
C MET A 113 0.27 -18.72 2.19
N LEU A 114 0.37 -19.27 3.40
CA LEU A 114 -0.50 -20.36 3.87
C LEU A 114 -2.01 -20.05 3.83
N GLU A 115 -2.39 -18.80 4.08
CA GLU A 115 -3.80 -18.34 4.07
C GLU A 115 -4.21 -17.63 2.76
N VAL A 116 -3.33 -17.61 1.76
CA VAL A 116 -3.63 -17.06 0.44
C VAL A 116 -4.63 -17.97 -0.27
N ASP A 117 -5.71 -17.41 -0.80
CA ASP A 117 -6.74 -18.15 -1.52
C ASP A 117 -6.26 -18.45 -2.95
N PRO A 118 -5.87 -19.70 -3.26
CA PRO A 118 -5.36 -20.05 -4.58
C PRO A 118 -6.42 -19.87 -5.69
N VAL A 119 -7.71 -20.00 -5.38
CA VAL A 119 -8.80 -19.83 -6.37
C VAL A 119 -8.88 -18.39 -6.83
N ALA A 120 -8.62 -17.43 -5.94
CA ALA A 120 -8.55 -16.01 -6.29
C ALA A 120 -7.29 -15.68 -7.11
N LEU A 121 -6.19 -16.42 -6.95
CA LEU A 121 -4.92 -16.21 -7.68
C LEU A 121 -4.93 -16.81 -9.08
N ILE A 122 -5.60 -17.95 -9.29
CA ILE A 122 -5.60 -18.71 -10.56
C ILE A 122 -5.86 -17.82 -11.80
N PRO A 123 -6.86 -16.92 -11.82
CA PRO A 123 -7.14 -16.09 -13.01
C PRO A 123 -5.95 -15.26 -13.48
N TYR A 124 -5.06 -14.86 -12.57
CA TYR A 124 -3.91 -14.01 -12.84
C TYR A 124 -2.62 -14.81 -13.11
N ILE A 125 -2.57 -16.08 -12.70
CA ILE A 125 -1.38 -16.94 -12.77
C ILE A 125 -1.56 -18.18 -13.67
N ASN A 126 -2.74 -18.38 -14.25
CA ASN A 126 -3.05 -19.51 -15.15
C ASN A 126 -2.03 -19.66 -16.30
N THR A 127 -1.56 -18.55 -16.90
CA THR A 127 -0.56 -18.58 -17.98
C THR A 127 0.82 -19.07 -17.53
N CYS A 128 1.04 -19.19 -16.22
CA CYS A 128 2.29 -19.65 -15.62
C CYS A 128 2.26 -21.13 -15.25
N LEU A 129 1.07 -21.70 -15.15
CA LEU A 129 0.80 -23.08 -14.80
C LEU A 129 0.39 -23.85 -16.07
N ILE A 130 0.33 -25.17 -15.96
CA ILE A 130 -0.25 -26.02 -17.00
C ILE A 130 -1.75 -26.16 -16.74
N ASP A 131 -2.55 -26.33 -17.79
CA ASP A 131 -4.02 -26.42 -17.69
C ASP A 131 -4.46 -27.48 -16.67
N ARG A 132 -3.87 -28.68 -16.73
CA ARG A 132 -4.13 -29.76 -15.78
C ARG A 132 -3.67 -29.45 -14.35
N GLU A 133 -2.63 -28.64 -14.17
CA GLU A 133 -2.21 -28.19 -12.83
C GLU A 133 -3.23 -27.19 -12.25
N CYS A 134 -3.80 -26.31 -13.08
CA CYS A 134 -4.87 -25.40 -12.64
C CYS A 134 -6.10 -26.16 -12.14
N GLU A 135 -6.53 -27.18 -12.91
CA GLU A 135 -7.65 -28.05 -12.52
C GLU A 135 -7.33 -28.85 -11.25
N GLU A 136 -6.12 -29.41 -11.13
CA GLU A 136 -5.69 -30.13 -9.93
C GLU A 136 -5.70 -29.21 -8.70
N ILE A 137 -5.20 -27.98 -8.82
CA ILE A 137 -5.24 -27.00 -7.72
C ILE A 137 -6.68 -26.72 -7.32
N GLN A 138 -7.59 -26.46 -8.27
CA GLN A 138 -9.01 -26.25 -7.97
C GLN A 138 -9.63 -27.46 -7.26
N GLN A 139 -9.35 -28.67 -7.74
CA GLN A 139 -9.82 -29.91 -7.12
C GLN A 139 -9.26 -30.09 -5.71
N VAL A 140 -7.99 -29.76 -5.47
CA VAL A 140 -7.39 -29.83 -4.12
C VAL A 140 -8.02 -28.79 -3.19
N CYS A 141 -8.35 -27.60 -3.70
CA CYS A 141 -9.04 -26.56 -2.94
C CYS A 141 -10.44 -26.99 -2.51
N GLU A 142 -11.20 -27.58 -3.42
CA GLU A 142 -12.58 -28.00 -3.21
C GLU A 142 -12.67 -29.29 -2.37
N ASN A 143 -11.84 -30.29 -2.67
CA ASN A 143 -11.96 -31.62 -2.08
C ASN A 143 -11.12 -31.82 -0.81
N ARG A 144 -10.04 -31.04 -0.63
CA ARG A 144 -9.13 -31.19 0.53
C ARG A 144 -9.13 -29.96 1.41
N SER A 145 -8.55 -28.85 0.96
CA SER A 145 -8.59 -27.55 1.65
C SER A 145 -7.91 -26.46 0.81
N LYS A 146 -8.21 -25.20 1.13
CA LYS A 146 -7.53 -24.04 0.54
C LYS A 146 -6.02 -24.02 0.81
N ALA A 147 -5.59 -24.38 2.02
CA ALA A 147 -4.17 -24.43 2.41
C ALA A 147 -3.37 -25.50 1.63
N ALA A 148 -3.97 -26.68 1.43
CA ALA A 148 -3.39 -27.70 0.55
C ALA A 148 -3.34 -27.21 -0.91
N GLY A 149 -4.36 -26.48 -1.33
CA GLY A 149 -4.44 -25.87 -2.66
C GLY A 149 -3.34 -24.85 -2.93
N ILE A 150 -3.08 -23.91 -2.02
CA ILE A 150 -2.00 -22.93 -2.19
C ILE A 150 -0.61 -23.59 -2.12
N THR A 151 -0.45 -24.62 -1.29
CA THR A 151 0.79 -25.42 -1.24
C THR A 151 1.05 -26.08 -2.60
N LYS A 152 0.02 -26.70 -3.19
CA LYS A 152 0.10 -27.29 -4.54
C LYS A 152 0.36 -26.22 -5.61
N LEU A 153 -0.26 -25.05 -5.51
CA LEU A 153 -0.01 -23.92 -6.42
C LEU A 153 1.45 -23.50 -6.37
N ILE A 154 2.02 -23.32 -5.18
CA ILE A 154 3.43 -22.95 -5.00
C ILE A 154 4.37 -24.05 -5.52
N GLU A 155 4.00 -25.32 -5.32
CA GLU A 155 4.73 -26.47 -5.88
C GLU A 155 4.79 -26.39 -7.41
N CYS A 156 3.63 -26.25 -8.08
CA CYS A 156 3.55 -26.12 -9.53
C CYS A 156 4.27 -24.87 -10.03
N LEU A 157 4.14 -23.74 -9.32
CA LEU A 157 4.81 -22.50 -9.68
C LEU A 157 6.34 -22.59 -9.56
N CYS A 158 6.84 -23.35 -8.58
CA CYS A 158 8.26 -23.68 -8.47
C CYS A 158 8.74 -24.57 -9.62
N ARG A 159 7.85 -25.33 -10.28
CA ARG A 159 8.16 -26.14 -11.47
C ARG A 159 7.97 -25.39 -12.78
N SER A 160 7.22 -24.29 -12.77
CA SER A 160 6.94 -23.47 -13.96
C SER A 160 8.19 -23.16 -14.77
N ASP A 161 8.09 -23.38 -16.08
CA ASP A 161 9.13 -23.13 -17.08
C ASP A 161 9.01 -21.73 -17.73
N LYS A 162 8.12 -20.88 -17.21
CA LYS A 162 7.73 -19.61 -17.81
C LYS A 162 8.49 -18.42 -17.21
N GLU A 163 9.29 -17.68 -17.99
CA GLU A 163 10.09 -16.54 -17.47
C GLU A 163 9.22 -15.44 -16.79
N HIS A 164 7.94 -15.32 -17.17
CA HIS A 164 7.05 -14.27 -16.67
C HIS A 164 6.39 -14.56 -15.33
N TRP A 165 6.41 -15.81 -14.84
CA TRP A 165 5.66 -16.19 -13.64
C TRP A 165 5.95 -15.37 -12.38
N PRO A 166 7.20 -14.93 -12.09
CA PRO A 166 7.44 -14.16 -10.88
C PRO A 166 6.72 -12.82 -10.88
N LYS A 167 6.61 -12.19 -12.06
CA LYS A 167 5.87 -10.93 -12.24
C LYS A 167 4.37 -11.15 -12.19
N SER A 168 3.89 -12.24 -12.76
CA SER A 168 2.47 -12.62 -12.67
C SER A 168 2.08 -12.91 -11.23
N LEU A 169 2.92 -13.58 -10.44
CA LEU A 169 2.67 -13.79 -9.01
C LEU A 169 2.62 -12.46 -8.25
N GLN A 170 3.53 -11.53 -8.52
CA GLN A 170 3.49 -10.18 -7.92
C GLN A 170 2.17 -9.47 -8.22
N LEU A 171 1.79 -9.42 -9.50
CA LEU A 171 0.55 -8.79 -9.93
C LEU A 171 -0.67 -9.49 -9.34
N ALA A 172 -0.66 -10.83 -9.30
CA ALA A 172 -1.72 -11.63 -8.70
C ALA A 172 -1.91 -11.27 -7.23
N LEU A 173 -0.84 -11.32 -6.44
CA LEU A 173 -0.87 -10.98 -5.01
C LEU A 173 -1.33 -9.53 -4.77
N ASP A 174 -0.88 -8.58 -5.59
CA ASP A 174 -1.30 -7.19 -5.52
C ASP A 174 -2.78 -6.99 -5.87
N THR A 175 -3.27 -7.72 -6.88
CA THR A 175 -4.65 -7.59 -7.37
C THR A 175 -5.65 -8.27 -6.44
N THR A 176 -5.26 -9.39 -5.83
CA THR A 176 -6.10 -10.12 -4.87
C THR A 176 -5.97 -9.60 -3.43
N GLY A 177 -5.08 -8.64 -3.17
CA GLY A 177 -4.95 -7.95 -1.88
C GLY A 177 -4.08 -8.65 -0.83
N TYR A 178 -3.21 -9.57 -1.24
CA TYR A 178 -2.26 -10.25 -0.34
C TYR A 178 -0.94 -9.47 -0.21
N TYR A 179 -1.03 -8.22 0.25
CA TYR A 179 0.09 -7.28 0.23
C TYR A 179 1.29 -7.68 1.10
N CYS A 180 1.09 -8.43 2.19
CA CYS A 180 2.19 -8.93 3.02
C CYS A 180 3.09 -9.88 2.23
N ALA A 181 2.45 -10.86 1.60
CA ALA A 181 3.12 -11.78 0.71
C ALA A 181 3.70 -11.04 -0.51
N SER A 182 2.95 -10.07 -1.06
CA SER A 182 3.39 -9.24 -2.19
C SER A 182 4.63 -8.38 -1.89
N GLU A 183 4.71 -7.78 -0.71
CA GLU A 183 5.84 -6.97 -0.27
C GLU A 183 7.06 -7.83 0.09
N LEU A 184 6.83 -9.00 0.67
CA LEU A 184 7.90 -9.96 0.91
C LEU A 184 8.44 -10.53 -0.41
N TRP A 185 7.56 -10.74 -1.38
CA TRP A 185 7.87 -11.15 -2.74
C TRP A 185 8.59 -10.08 -3.55
N ASP A 186 8.44 -8.81 -3.15
CA ASP A 186 8.63 -7.62 -3.97
C ASP A 186 9.78 -7.71 -4.99
N ILE A 187 9.39 -7.94 -6.24
CA ILE A 187 10.25 -7.93 -7.44
C ILE A 187 10.29 -6.52 -8.04
N ARG A 188 9.52 -5.55 -7.50
CA ARG A 188 9.50 -4.18 -8.00
C ARG A 188 10.86 -3.53 -7.73
N GLU A 189 11.56 -3.24 -8.81
CA GLU A 189 12.50 -2.15 -8.79
C GLU A 189 11.75 -0.86 -8.45
N ASP A 190 12.23 -0.18 -7.41
CA ASP A 190 12.06 1.25 -7.14
C ASP A 190 10.63 1.74 -6.94
N ASN A 191 10.19 1.77 -5.67
CA ASN A 191 9.40 2.88 -5.13
C ASN A 191 9.48 3.04 -3.59
N ALA A 192 10.59 2.64 -2.96
CA ALA A 192 10.91 3.06 -1.60
C ALA A 192 11.64 4.42 -1.64
N LYS A 193 10.87 5.52 -1.58
CA LYS A 193 11.42 6.80 -1.11
C LYS A 193 11.41 6.77 0.43
N ASP A 194 12.60 6.66 1.00
CA ASP A 194 13.09 7.08 2.33
C ASP A 194 12.08 7.22 3.47
N VAL A 195 12.19 6.33 4.46
CA VAL A 195 12.10 6.69 5.87
C VAL A 195 13.18 5.91 6.62
N ASP A 196 14.15 6.64 7.19
CA ASP A 196 14.91 6.38 8.44
C ASP A 196 16.26 7.14 8.35
N SER A 197 16.74 7.90 9.34
CA SER A 197 16.26 8.20 10.68
C SER A 197 16.93 9.50 11.16
N GLU A 198 16.17 10.39 11.77
CA GLU A 198 16.58 11.10 12.98
C GLU A 198 15.25 11.46 13.64
N MET A 199 14.82 10.66 14.63
CA MET A 199 14.03 11.09 15.80
C MET A 199 13.90 9.90 16.76
N THR A 200 14.63 9.99 17.87
CA THR A 200 14.03 9.62 19.15
C THR A 200 12.85 10.55 19.37
N ASP A 201 11.63 10.12 19.07
CA ASP A 201 10.43 10.52 19.79
C ASP A 201 9.24 9.70 19.31
N ALA A 202 8.48 9.19 20.28
CA ALA A 202 7.27 8.43 20.07
C ALA A 202 6.15 9.35 19.57
N SER A 203 5.82 9.29 18.28
CA SER A 203 4.52 9.69 17.75
C SER A 203 4.30 9.05 16.37
N GLU A 204 3.23 8.27 16.27
CA GLU A 204 2.76 7.53 15.10
C GLU A 204 2.48 8.46 13.89
N ASP A 205 3.38 8.48 12.91
CA ASP A 205 3.11 8.98 11.56
C ASP A 205 3.33 7.85 10.55
N CYS A 206 2.24 7.45 9.87
CA CYS A 206 2.24 6.39 8.85
C CYS A 206 2.12 7.07 7.48
N LEU A 207 3.20 7.04 6.69
CA LEU A 207 3.27 7.57 5.31
C LEU A 207 3.30 6.40 4.32
N GLU A 208 2.48 6.47 3.27
CA GLU A 208 2.46 5.47 2.19
C GLU A 208 2.40 6.10 0.80
N ALA A 209 3.15 5.48 -0.11
CA ALA A 209 3.21 5.76 -1.54
C ALA A 209 2.55 4.62 -2.34
N SER A 210 1.91 4.97 -3.47
CA SER A 210 1.03 4.11 -4.28
C SER A 210 1.57 3.92 -5.72
N MET A 211 1.37 2.72 -6.31
CA MET A 211 1.05 2.48 -7.74
C MET A 211 0.53 1.04 -7.98
N THR A 212 -0.63 0.85 -8.66
CA THR A 212 -0.83 0.03 -9.91
C THR A 212 -2.31 -0.22 -10.34
N TYR A 213 -2.55 -0.09 -11.66
CA TYR A 213 -3.44 -0.78 -12.66
C TYR A 213 -4.97 -1.02 -12.46
N SER A 214 -5.72 -0.70 -13.53
CA SER A 214 -7.16 -0.94 -13.75
C SER A 214 -7.45 -1.51 -15.16
N GLU A 215 -8.55 -2.25 -15.29
CA GLU A 215 -9.24 -2.58 -16.55
C GLU A 215 -10.67 -2.00 -16.55
N GLU A 216 -11.16 -1.71 -17.75
CA GLU A 216 -12.31 -0.85 -18.10
C GLU A 216 -13.67 -1.46 -17.74
N ALA A 217 -14.65 -0.60 -17.42
CA ALA A 217 -16.07 -0.95 -17.43
C ALA A 217 -16.88 0.11 -18.20
N GLU A 218 -17.66 -0.39 -19.16
CA GLU A 218 -18.61 0.32 -20.01
C GLU A 218 -19.81 0.90 -19.23
N PRO A 219 -20.56 1.84 -19.83
CA PRO A 219 -21.50 2.70 -19.12
C PRO A 219 -22.86 2.03 -18.99
N ASP A 220 -23.39 1.93 -17.77
CA ASP A 220 -24.79 1.54 -17.57
C ASP A 220 -25.59 2.56 -16.76
N ASP A 221 -26.75 2.84 -17.35
CA ASP A 221 -27.81 3.74 -16.95
C ASP A 221 -28.30 3.50 -15.53
N ASN A 222 -28.45 4.61 -14.79
CA ASN A 222 -29.37 4.65 -13.67
C ASN A 222 -30.81 4.66 -14.21
N LEU A 223 -31.70 3.84 -13.62
CA LEU A 223 -32.89 4.32 -12.89
C LEU A 223 -33.75 3.13 -12.46
N SER A 224 -33.93 3.01 -11.15
CA SER A 224 -34.96 2.21 -10.50
C SER A 224 -36.30 2.95 -10.55
N GLU A 225 -37.39 2.25 -10.86
CA GLU A 225 -38.72 2.64 -10.35
C GLU A 225 -39.67 1.43 -10.26
N ASN A 226 -40.37 1.38 -9.12
CA ASN A 226 -41.35 0.37 -8.73
C ASN A 226 -42.60 0.40 -9.64
N LEU A 227 -43.12 -0.78 -9.97
CA LEU A 227 -44.43 -0.94 -10.60
C LEU A 227 -45.57 -0.48 -9.67
N GLY A 228 -46.34 0.50 -10.14
CA GLY A 228 -47.65 0.88 -9.63
C GLY A 228 -48.43 1.67 -10.68
N SER A 229 -49.49 1.08 -11.20
CA SER A 229 -50.33 1.50 -12.34
C SER A 229 -51.00 2.88 -12.24
N ALA A 230 -50.94 3.70 -13.30
CA ALA A 230 -52.09 4.23 -14.07
C ALA A 230 -51.69 5.48 -14.91
N ALA A 231 -52.22 5.56 -16.13
CA ALA A 231 -51.84 6.48 -17.22
C ALA A 231 -52.03 7.98 -16.94
N GLY A 232 -51.08 8.80 -17.43
CA GLY A 232 -51.21 10.26 -17.50
C GLY A 232 -49.99 10.95 -18.14
N ILE A 233 -50.18 11.38 -19.38
CA ILE A 233 -49.45 12.36 -20.23
C ILE A 233 -48.20 13.03 -19.61
N GLY A 234 -47.08 12.91 -20.34
CA GLY A 234 -45.73 13.31 -19.94
C GLY A 234 -45.56 14.72 -19.39
N LYS A 235 -44.94 14.79 -18.21
CA LYS A 235 -44.18 15.95 -17.74
C LYS A 235 -42.71 15.77 -18.11
N PRO A 236 -41.98 16.85 -18.48
CA PRO A 236 -40.54 16.77 -18.68
C PRO A 236 -39.84 16.35 -17.38
N PRO A 237 -38.64 15.75 -17.46
CA PRO A 237 -37.88 15.36 -16.28
C PRO A 237 -37.69 16.56 -15.35
N PRO A 238 -37.70 16.36 -14.02
CA PRO A 238 -37.63 17.47 -13.08
C PRO A 238 -36.35 18.27 -13.31
N ALA A 239 -36.50 19.56 -13.59
CA ALA A 239 -35.39 20.49 -13.71
C ALA A 239 -34.50 20.39 -12.47
N TYR A 240 -33.23 20.09 -12.67
CA TYR A 240 -32.22 20.06 -11.62
C TYR A 240 -32.05 21.48 -11.06
N GLU A 241 -32.52 21.72 -9.83
CA GLU A 241 -32.29 22.98 -9.14
C GLU A 241 -30.80 23.15 -8.83
N THR A 242 -30.16 24.18 -9.40
CA THR A 242 -28.85 24.67 -8.96
C THR A 242 -28.91 24.96 -7.46
N LYS A 243 -28.28 24.11 -6.64
CA LYS A 243 -28.18 24.31 -5.20
C LYS A 243 -27.50 25.65 -4.93
N LYS A 244 -28.26 26.61 -4.40
CA LYS A 244 -27.72 27.91 -3.97
C LYS A 244 -26.76 27.71 -2.80
N ALA A 245 -25.67 28.48 -2.80
CA ALA A 245 -24.74 28.53 -1.67
C ALA A 245 -25.42 29.06 -0.41
N ARG A 246 -25.08 28.50 0.75
CA ARG A 246 -25.50 29.01 2.07
C ARG A 246 -24.70 30.25 2.45
N SER A 247 -25.20 31.05 3.39
CA SER A 247 -24.53 32.29 3.81
C SER A 247 -23.12 32.00 4.36
N TYR A 248 -22.95 30.96 5.19
CA TYR A 248 -21.63 30.58 5.69
C TYR A 248 -20.69 30.09 4.57
N GLN A 249 -21.22 29.51 3.49
CA GLN A 249 -20.39 29.05 2.35
C GLN A 249 -19.90 30.24 1.53
N ILE A 250 -20.75 31.26 1.36
CA ILE A 250 -20.38 32.54 0.74
C ILE A 250 -19.31 33.24 1.57
N GLU A 251 -19.51 33.32 2.90
CA GLU A 251 -18.54 33.87 3.84
C GLU A 251 -17.16 33.20 3.70
N LEU A 252 -17.12 31.87 3.69
CA LEU A 252 -15.87 31.13 3.50
C LEU A 252 -15.17 31.43 2.17
N ALA A 253 -15.95 31.66 1.10
CA ALA A 253 -15.44 31.94 -0.24
C ALA A 253 -14.92 33.39 -0.41
N GLN A 254 -15.44 34.36 0.34
CA GLN A 254 -15.21 35.80 0.12
C GLN A 254 -13.72 36.16 -0.04
N PRO A 255 -12.79 35.76 0.85
CA PRO A 255 -11.39 36.14 0.70
C PRO A 255 -10.77 35.64 -0.60
N ALA A 256 -11.13 34.43 -1.04
CA ALA A 256 -10.65 33.85 -2.28
C ALA A 256 -11.30 34.49 -3.52
N ILE A 257 -12.59 34.83 -3.47
CA ILE A 257 -13.26 35.57 -4.55
C ILE A 257 -12.59 36.94 -4.77
N ASN A 258 -12.12 37.57 -3.69
CA ASN A 258 -11.37 38.83 -3.75
C ASN A 258 -9.92 38.67 -4.27
N GLY A 259 -9.54 37.47 -4.72
CA GLY A 259 -8.23 37.18 -5.31
C GLY A 259 -7.11 36.94 -4.30
N LYS A 260 -7.40 36.84 -3.00
CA LYS A 260 -6.39 36.54 -1.98
C LYS A 260 -6.07 35.05 -1.95
N ASN A 261 -4.82 34.72 -1.62
CA ASN A 261 -4.46 33.35 -1.26
C ASN A 261 -5.14 33.00 0.07
N ALA A 262 -6.01 32.00 0.05
CA ALA A 262 -6.92 31.72 1.16
C ALA A 262 -6.73 30.32 1.73
N LEU A 263 -6.78 30.21 3.06
CA LEU A 263 -6.80 28.94 3.78
C LEU A 263 -8.19 28.76 4.41
N ILE A 264 -9.02 27.92 3.82
CA ILE A 264 -10.36 27.61 4.33
C ILE A 264 -10.24 26.51 5.38
N CYS A 265 -10.40 26.89 6.64
CA CYS A 265 -10.48 25.97 7.77
C CYS A 265 -11.95 25.83 8.19
N ALA A 266 -12.60 24.77 7.71
CA ALA A 266 -14.01 24.50 7.98
C ALA A 266 -14.26 23.01 8.25
N PRO A 267 -15.14 22.68 9.21
CA PRO A 267 -15.35 21.30 9.65
C PRO A 267 -15.77 20.37 8.51
N THR A 268 -15.40 19.09 8.60
CA THR A 268 -15.76 18.07 7.61
C THR A 268 -17.27 18.02 7.42
N GLY A 269 -17.70 18.08 6.15
CA GLY A 269 -19.11 18.09 5.78
C GLY A 269 -19.79 19.44 5.63
N SER A 270 -19.11 20.54 5.98
CA SER A 270 -19.59 21.90 5.71
C SER A 270 -19.74 22.21 4.21
N GLY A 271 -19.17 21.35 3.36
CA GLY A 271 -19.18 21.49 1.90
C GLY A 271 -17.99 22.26 1.36
N LYS A 272 -16.77 22.05 1.91
CA LYS A 272 -15.53 22.67 1.41
C LYS A 272 -15.34 22.53 -0.10
N THR A 273 -15.61 21.34 -0.67
CA THR A 273 -15.61 21.11 -2.11
C THR A 273 -16.61 22.00 -2.86
N PHE A 274 -17.79 22.23 -2.29
CA PHE A 274 -18.76 23.13 -2.92
C PHE A 274 -18.30 24.58 -2.86
N VAL A 275 -17.66 25.00 -1.76
CA VAL A 275 -17.03 26.32 -1.65
C VAL A 275 -15.91 26.49 -2.68
N SER A 276 -15.10 25.45 -2.94
CA SER A 276 -14.06 25.52 -3.98
C SER A 276 -14.63 25.61 -5.39
N ILE A 277 -15.74 24.93 -5.67
CA ILE A 277 -16.50 25.09 -6.93
C ILE A 277 -17.00 26.53 -7.08
N LEU A 278 -17.60 27.11 -6.03
CA LEU A 278 -18.08 28.50 -6.03
C LEU A 278 -16.94 29.49 -6.33
N ILE A 279 -15.76 29.28 -5.73
CA ILE A 279 -14.55 30.07 -5.99
C ILE A 279 -14.10 29.91 -7.45
N CYS A 280 -14.09 28.68 -7.98
CA CYS A 280 -13.74 28.44 -9.38
C CYS A 280 -14.66 29.20 -10.35
N GLU A 281 -15.98 29.15 -10.13
CA GLU A 281 -16.94 29.88 -10.98
C GLU A 281 -16.67 31.39 -10.99
N HIS A 282 -16.48 32.00 -9.81
CA HIS A 282 -16.17 33.42 -9.71
C HIS A 282 -14.79 33.74 -10.29
N HIS A 283 -13.82 32.84 -10.12
CA HIS A 283 -12.49 32.98 -10.70
C HIS A 283 -12.57 33.04 -12.22
N PHE A 284 -13.28 32.12 -12.87
CA PHE A 284 -13.48 32.15 -14.32
C PHE A 284 -14.22 33.41 -14.79
N GLN A 285 -15.28 33.83 -14.07
CA GLN A 285 -16.07 35.02 -14.42
C GLN A 285 -15.28 36.33 -14.33
N ASN A 286 -14.37 36.43 -13.35
CA ASN A 286 -13.61 37.64 -13.08
C ASN A 286 -12.23 37.64 -13.76
N MET A 287 -11.94 36.67 -14.64
CA MET A 287 -10.67 36.64 -15.36
C MET A 287 -10.52 37.84 -16.29
N PRO A 288 -9.36 38.54 -16.26
CA PRO A 288 -9.11 39.66 -17.16
C PRO A 288 -9.02 39.19 -18.62
N ALA A 289 -9.52 40.04 -19.53
CA ALA A 289 -9.51 39.77 -20.97
C ALA A 289 -8.08 39.48 -21.47
N GLY A 290 -7.89 38.34 -22.15
CA GLY A 290 -6.61 37.93 -22.75
C GLY A 290 -5.83 36.87 -21.97
N ARG A 291 -6.21 36.53 -20.73
CA ARG A 291 -5.64 35.38 -20.00
C ARG A 291 -6.70 34.29 -19.82
N LYS A 292 -6.43 33.08 -20.31
CA LYS A 292 -7.26 31.91 -20.03
C LYS A 292 -7.02 31.45 -18.59
N ALA A 293 -8.09 31.24 -17.82
CA ALA A 293 -7.96 30.62 -16.51
C ALA A 293 -7.69 29.13 -16.66
N LYS A 294 -6.82 28.63 -15.78
CA LYS A 294 -6.61 27.21 -15.55
C LYS A 294 -6.61 26.94 -14.06
N VAL A 295 -7.35 25.91 -13.67
CA VAL A 295 -7.51 25.49 -12.29
C VAL A 295 -6.92 24.09 -12.13
N VAL A 296 -6.17 23.89 -11.05
CA VAL A 296 -5.74 22.56 -10.65
C VAL A 296 -6.26 22.23 -9.26
N PHE A 297 -6.91 21.07 -9.13
CA PHE A 297 -7.39 20.53 -7.87
C PHE A 297 -6.51 19.36 -7.45
N LEU A 298 -5.76 19.53 -6.36
CA LEU A 298 -4.83 18.55 -5.84
C LEU A 298 -5.51 17.71 -4.76
N ALA A 299 -5.59 16.40 -4.98
CA ALA A 299 -6.14 15.45 -4.04
C ALA A 299 -5.06 14.41 -3.65
N THR A 300 -4.93 14.13 -2.35
CA THR A 300 -3.89 13.23 -1.83
C THR A 300 -4.20 11.76 -2.14
N LYS A 301 -5.41 11.30 -1.82
CA LYS A 301 -5.81 9.88 -1.94
C LYS A 301 -6.56 9.64 -3.26
N VAL A 302 -6.35 8.48 -3.88
CA VAL A 302 -6.99 8.11 -5.16
C VAL A 302 -8.53 8.08 -5.09
N PRO A 303 -9.18 7.52 -4.05
CA PRO A 303 -10.64 7.58 -3.94
C PRO A 303 -11.18 9.01 -3.87
N VAL A 304 -10.44 9.90 -3.18
CA VAL A 304 -10.76 11.33 -3.11
C VAL A 304 -10.62 11.94 -4.50
N TYR A 305 -9.48 11.72 -5.16
CA TYR A 305 -9.23 12.20 -6.51
C TYR A 305 -10.37 11.84 -7.46
N GLU A 306 -10.81 10.58 -7.48
CA GLU A 306 -11.86 10.14 -8.41
C GLU A 306 -13.23 10.74 -8.05
N GLN A 307 -13.54 10.84 -6.75
CA GLN A 307 -14.72 11.55 -6.29
C GLN A 307 -14.72 13.01 -6.73
N GLN A 308 -13.63 13.73 -6.52
CA GLN A 308 -13.52 15.15 -6.86
C GLN A 308 -13.55 15.35 -8.37
N LYS A 309 -12.83 14.51 -9.14
CA LYS A 309 -12.89 14.50 -10.60
C LYS A 309 -14.32 14.40 -11.11
N ASN A 310 -15.11 13.46 -10.59
CA ASN A 310 -16.50 13.29 -11.00
C ASN A 310 -17.38 14.48 -10.61
N VAL A 311 -17.18 15.06 -9.42
CA VAL A 311 -17.90 16.26 -8.98
C VAL A 311 -17.61 17.45 -9.88
N PHE A 312 -16.33 17.73 -10.17
CA PHE A 312 -15.93 18.83 -11.03
C PHE A 312 -16.38 18.62 -12.48
N LYS A 313 -16.24 17.41 -13.03
CA LYS A 313 -16.75 17.06 -14.37
C LYS A 313 -18.24 17.34 -14.49
N HIS A 314 -19.04 16.75 -13.60
CA HIS A 314 -20.49 16.89 -13.62
C HIS A 314 -20.95 18.35 -13.49
N HIS A 315 -20.23 19.15 -12.71
CA HIS A 315 -20.61 20.55 -12.47
C HIS A 315 -20.19 21.51 -13.60
N PHE A 316 -18.99 21.34 -14.17
CA PHE A 316 -18.39 22.31 -15.10
C PHE A 316 -18.45 21.90 -16.58
N GLU A 317 -18.50 20.61 -16.94
CA GLU A 317 -18.61 20.19 -18.35
C GLU A 317 -19.91 20.73 -18.99
N ARG A 318 -21.01 20.76 -18.21
CA ARG A 318 -22.29 21.38 -18.62
C ARG A 318 -22.24 22.89 -18.84
N GLN A 319 -21.24 23.57 -18.27
CA GLN A 319 -21.01 25.01 -18.46
C GLN A 319 -20.06 25.30 -19.63
N GLY A 320 -19.58 24.25 -20.32
CA GLY A 320 -18.70 24.34 -21.48
C GLY A 320 -17.21 24.30 -21.18
N TYR A 321 -16.80 24.00 -19.93
CA TYR A 321 -15.38 23.86 -19.57
C TYR A 321 -14.88 22.44 -19.80
N SER A 322 -13.60 22.33 -20.21
CA SER A 322 -12.91 21.05 -20.32
C SER A 322 -12.37 20.61 -18.95
N VAL A 323 -12.87 19.48 -18.44
CA VAL A 323 -12.47 18.91 -17.15
C VAL A 323 -11.82 17.54 -17.35
N GLN A 324 -10.53 17.44 -17.04
CA GLN A 324 -9.79 16.18 -17.11
C GLN A 324 -9.17 15.82 -15.76
N GLY A 325 -8.79 14.55 -15.63
CA GLY A 325 -8.16 14.02 -14.43
C GLY A 325 -6.90 13.25 -14.77
N ILE A 326 -5.81 13.50 -14.03
CA ILE A 326 -4.57 12.72 -14.14
C ILE A 326 -4.29 12.04 -12.80
N SER A 327 -4.13 10.72 -12.82
CA SER A 327 -3.69 9.92 -11.67
C SER A 327 -2.50 9.05 -12.07
N GLY A 328 -1.88 8.39 -11.07
CA GLY A 328 -0.72 7.53 -11.30
C GLY A 328 -0.98 6.36 -12.26
N GLU A 329 -2.26 6.01 -12.50
CA GLU A 329 -2.67 4.97 -13.43
C GLU A 329 -2.64 5.43 -14.90
N ASN A 330 -3.06 6.67 -15.18
CA ASN A 330 -3.14 7.21 -16.55
C ASN A 330 -1.87 7.92 -17.03
N PHE A 331 -0.88 8.14 -16.14
CA PHE A 331 0.31 8.93 -16.43
C PHE A 331 1.18 8.37 -17.58
N SER A 332 1.19 7.04 -17.78
CA SER A 332 2.08 6.40 -18.76
C SER A 332 1.59 6.46 -20.22
N ASN A 333 0.30 6.72 -20.45
CA ASN A 333 -0.33 6.72 -21.77
C ASN A 333 -0.68 8.14 -22.27
N VAL A 334 -0.40 9.17 -21.47
CA VAL A 334 -0.90 10.53 -21.73
C VAL A 334 0.20 11.57 -21.51
N SER A 335 0.37 12.49 -22.46
CA SER A 335 1.24 13.65 -22.28
C SER A 335 0.60 14.63 -21.29
N VAL A 336 1.26 14.84 -20.15
CA VAL A 336 0.83 15.80 -19.12
C VAL A 336 0.71 17.22 -19.67
N GLU A 337 1.62 17.61 -20.57
CA GLU A 337 1.57 18.90 -21.26
C GLU A 337 0.26 19.08 -22.02
N LYS A 338 -0.13 18.10 -22.85
CA LYS A 338 -1.37 18.17 -23.63
C LYS A 338 -2.61 18.20 -22.75
N VAL A 339 -2.69 17.35 -21.72
CA VAL A 339 -3.84 17.35 -20.81
C VAL A 339 -3.97 18.70 -20.12
N ILE A 340 -2.86 19.26 -19.64
CA ILE A 340 -2.88 20.58 -19.01
C ILE A 340 -3.24 21.64 -20.05
N GLU A 341 -2.75 21.55 -21.29
CA GLU A 341 -3.04 22.50 -22.37
C GLU A 341 -4.54 22.51 -22.76
N ASP A 342 -5.13 21.33 -22.94
CA ASP A 342 -6.48 21.10 -23.45
C ASP A 342 -7.59 21.20 -22.37
N SER A 343 -7.21 21.36 -21.10
CA SER A 343 -8.13 21.43 -19.97
C SER A 343 -8.19 22.80 -19.31
N ASP A 344 -9.39 23.20 -18.89
CA ASP A 344 -9.62 24.38 -18.06
C ASP A 344 -9.50 24.03 -16.57
N ILE A 345 -9.97 22.83 -16.19
CA ILE A 345 -9.88 22.29 -14.83
C ILE A 345 -9.19 20.92 -14.88
N ILE A 346 -8.17 20.76 -14.06
CA ILE A 346 -7.43 19.49 -13.93
C ILE A 346 -7.51 19.01 -12.49
N VAL A 347 -8.11 17.85 -12.26
CA VAL A 347 -8.00 17.16 -10.97
C VAL A 347 -6.78 16.24 -11.04
N VAL A 348 -5.90 16.27 -10.04
CA VAL A 348 -4.62 15.52 -10.12
C VAL A 348 -4.09 15.11 -8.76
N THR A 349 -3.34 14.00 -8.72
CA THR A 349 -2.55 13.65 -7.54
C THR A 349 -1.22 14.41 -7.53
N PRO A 350 -0.80 15.01 -6.40
CA PRO A 350 0.27 16.00 -6.40
C PRO A 350 1.64 15.48 -6.85
N GLN A 351 1.94 14.19 -6.64
CA GLN A 351 3.20 13.58 -7.04
C GLN A 351 3.42 13.64 -8.56
N ILE A 352 2.34 13.67 -9.34
CA ILE A 352 2.41 13.77 -10.81
C ILE A 352 3.01 15.10 -11.23
N LEU A 353 2.52 16.21 -10.66
CA LEU A 353 3.07 17.53 -10.94
C LEU A 353 4.51 17.64 -10.49
N VAL A 354 4.86 17.11 -9.31
CA VAL A 354 6.25 17.10 -8.82
C VAL A 354 7.16 16.42 -9.84
N ASN A 355 6.80 15.21 -10.28
CA ASN A 355 7.59 14.46 -11.27
C ASN A 355 7.69 15.24 -12.59
N SER A 356 6.60 15.83 -13.08
CA SER A 356 6.58 16.61 -14.32
C SER A 356 7.38 17.92 -14.24
N PHE A 357 7.56 18.50 -13.05
CA PHE A 357 8.44 19.66 -12.85
C PHE A 357 9.92 19.27 -12.74
N GLU A 358 10.22 18.06 -12.24
CA GLU A 358 11.56 17.50 -12.14
C GLU A 358 12.07 16.99 -13.50
N ASP A 359 11.21 16.35 -14.30
CA ASP A 359 11.55 15.82 -15.63
C ASP A 359 11.56 16.88 -16.75
N GLY A 360 11.13 18.11 -16.45
CA GLY A 360 11.14 19.26 -17.36
C GLY A 360 9.91 19.40 -18.26
N SER A 361 8.94 18.48 -18.20
CA SER A 361 7.68 18.57 -18.97
C SER A 361 6.87 19.82 -18.58
N LEU A 362 6.96 20.24 -17.33
CA LEU A 362 6.41 21.51 -16.86
C LEU A 362 7.54 22.42 -16.41
N THR A 363 7.65 23.58 -17.05
CA THR A 363 8.71 24.55 -16.74
C THR A 363 8.27 25.58 -15.70
N SER A 364 6.98 25.96 -15.70
CA SER A 364 6.46 27.01 -14.81
C SER A 364 5.09 26.70 -14.21
N LEU A 365 4.89 27.09 -12.94
CA LEU A 365 3.58 27.05 -12.28
C LEU A 365 2.64 28.15 -12.79
N SER A 366 3.14 29.15 -13.53
CA SER A 366 2.34 30.23 -14.13
C SER A 366 1.30 29.77 -15.15
N ILE A 367 1.36 28.50 -15.59
CA ILE A 367 0.35 27.88 -16.43
C ILE A 367 -1.01 27.87 -15.71
N PHE A 368 -0.98 27.69 -14.39
CA PHE A 368 -2.19 27.74 -13.57
C PHE A 368 -2.49 29.18 -13.16
N THR A 369 -3.78 29.43 -12.98
CA THR A 369 -4.29 30.69 -12.41
C THR A 369 -4.84 30.50 -11.00
N LEU A 370 -5.22 29.26 -10.64
CA LEU A 370 -5.68 28.86 -9.32
C LEU A 370 -5.20 27.43 -9.02
N MET A 371 -4.59 27.23 -7.85
CA MET A 371 -4.22 25.93 -7.32
C MET A 371 -4.98 25.65 -6.03
N ILE A 372 -5.73 24.55 -6.01
CA ILE A 372 -6.57 24.14 -4.88
C ILE A 372 -5.91 22.92 -4.24
N PHE A 373 -5.58 23.04 -2.96
CA PHE A 373 -4.96 21.98 -2.16
C PHE A 373 -6.01 21.39 -1.22
N ASP A 374 -6.47 20.17 -1.50
CA ASP A 374 -7.34 19.43 -0.58
C ASP A 374 -6.52 18.80 0.55
N GLU A 375 -7.06 18.84 1.77
CA GLU A 375 -6.36 18.50 3.02
C GLU A 375 -4.97 19.16 3.10
N CYS A 376 -4.94 20.49 2.92
CA CYS A 376 -3.73 21.28 2.74
C CYS A 376 -2.80 21.32 3.98
N HIS A 377 -3.25 20.85 5.14
CA HIS A 377 -2.43 20.70 6.34
C HIS A 377 -1.24 19.74 6.13
N ASN A 378 -1.29 18.90 5.09
CA ASN A 378 -0.19 18.04 4.65
C ASN A 378 1.00 18.81 4.04
N THR A 379 0.96 20.13 3.94
CA THR A 379 2.01 20.95 3.31
C THR A 379 3.20 21.17 4.26
N THR A 380 3.85 20.08 4.65
CA THR A 380 5.00 20.07 5.57
C THR A 380 6.04 19.04 5.13
N GLY A 381 7.28 19.18 5.60
CA GLY A 381 8.33 18.19 5.37
C GLY A 381 8.56 17.85 3.89
N ASN A 382 8.61 16.56 3.57
CA ASN A 382 8.83 16.03 2.22
C ASN A 382 7.53 15.75 1.44
N HIS A 383 6.36 16.13 1.98
CA HIS A 383 5.10 15.87 1.30
C HIS A 383 5.06 16.61 -0.07
N PRO A 384 4.50 16.00 -1.13
CA PRO A 384 4.50 16.58 -2.48
C PRO A 384 3.95 18.01 -2.56
N TYR A 385 2.99 18.38 -1.71
CA TYR A 385 2.50 19.77 -1.62
C TYR A 385 3.61 20.75 -1.26
N ASN A 386 4.46 20.43 -0.29
CA ASN A 386 5.54 21.31 0.14
C ASN A 386 6.63 21.42 -0.93
N VAL A 387 6.86 20.36 -1.72
CA VAL A 387 7.77 20.39 -2.87
C VAL A 387 7.25 21.35 -3.95
N LEU A 388 5.96 21.26 -4.31
CA LEU A 388 5.32 22.18 -5.26
C LEU A 388 5.35 23.63 -4.76
N MET A 389 5.01 23.85 -3.49
CA MET A 389 5.00 25.19 -2.90
C MET A 389 6.40 25.79 -2.75
N THR A 390 7.42 24.96 -2.54
CA THR A 390 8.81 25.42 -2.56
C THR A 390 9.15 26.03 -3.92
N ARG A 391 8.76 25.37 -5.02
CA ARG A 391 8.96 25.90 -6.38
C ARG A 391 8.14 27.18 -6.62
N TYR A 392 6.90 27.22 -6.14
CA TYR A 392 6.06 28.43 -6.18
C TYR A 392 6.76 29.62 -5.49
N LEU A 393 7.29 29.42 -4.28
CA LEU A 393 7.99 30.46 -3.51
C LEU A 393 9.30 30.88 -4.18
N GLU A 394 10.06 29.94 -4.76
CA GLU A 394 11.24 30.27 -5.56
C GLU A 394 10.88 31.17 -6.76
N GLN A 395 9.78 30.87 -7.47
CA GLN A 395 9.30 31.72 -8.56
C GLN A 395 8.88 33.11 -8.07
N LYS A 396 8.20 33.19 -6.91
CA LYS A 396 7.82 34.45 -6.24
C LYS A 396 9.02 35.34 -5.94
N PHE A 397 10.12 34.76 -5.48
CA PHE A 397 11.29 35.52 -5.03
C PHE A 397 12.33 35.78 -6.12
N ASN A 398 12.46 34.90 -7.10
CA ASN A 398 13.49 35.00 -8.13
C ASN A 398 13.01 35.72 -9.40
N SER A 399 11.70 35.71 -9.66
CA SER A 399 11.12 36.27 -10.87
C SER A 399 10.38 37.54 -10.52
N SER A 400 10.95 38.70 -10.84
CA SER A 400 10.31 40.01 -10.60
C SER A 400 9.06 40.26 -11.47
N ALA A 401 8.68 39.33 -12.37
CA ALA A 401 7.63 39.52 -13.37
C ALA A 401 6.76 38.27 -13.70
N SER A 402 6.86 37.14 -12.97
CA SER A 402 6.01 35.96 -13.28
C SER A 402 4.67 36.02 -12.57
N GLN A 403 3.56 35.89 -13.32
CA GLN A 403 2.22 35.75 -12.73
C GLN A 403 2.11 34.40 -12.03
N LEU A 404 1.97 34.41 -10.70
CA LEU A 404 1.74 33.21 -9.91
C LEU A 404 0.24 32.85 -9.89
N PRO A 405 -0.11 31.57 -9.72
CA PRO A 405 -1.49 31.17 -9.46
C PRO A 405 -1.93 31.65 -8.08
N GLN A 406 -3.22 31.93 -7.94
CA GLN A 406 -3.85 32.05 -6.63
C GLN A 406 -3.82 30.69 -5.92
N ILE A 407 -3.61 30.70 -4.60
CA ILE A 407 -3.56 29.50 -3.77
C ILE A 407 -4.83 29.39 -2.91
N LEU A 408 -5.47 28.23 -2.93
CA LEU A 408 -6.60 27.89 -2.07
C LEU A 408 -6.30 26.61 -1.30
N GLY A 409 -6.11 26.70 0.01
CA GLY A 409 -6.01 25.54 0.90
C GLY A 409 -7.36 25.17 1.50
N LEU A 410 -7.73 23.89 1.45
CA LEU A 410 -8.92 23.36 2.11
C LEU A 410 -8.50 22.42 3.23
N THR A 411 -9.00 22.62 4.44
CA THR A 411 -8.75 21.70 5.55
C THR A 411 -9.89 21.68 6.57
N ALA A 412 -10.03 20.56 7.28
CA ALA A 412 -10.88 20.47 8.47
C ALA A 412 -10.23 21.07 9.72
N SER A 413 -8.89 21.02 9.79
CA SER A 413 -8.08 21.46 10.92
C SER A 413 -6.71 21.92 10.39
N VAL A 414 -6.17 23.01 10.95
CA VAL A 414 -4.81 23.46 10.64
C VAL A 414 -3.75 22.80 11.52
N GLY A 415 -4.18 22.02 12.52
CA GLY A 415 -3.30 21.37 13.47
C GLY A 415 -2.66 22.33 14.48
N VAL A 416 -1.90 21.77 15.42
CA VAL A 416 -1.11 22.51 16.42
C VAL A 416 0.35 22.05 16.50
N GLY A 417 0.74 21.08 15.67
CA GLY A 417 2.04 20.41 15.77
C GLY A 417 2.35 19.96 17.21
N ASN A 418 3.55 20.31 17.66
CA ASN A 418 4.04 20.02 19.02
C ASN A 418 3.85 21.20 19.99
N ALA A 419 2.99 22.17 19.65
CA ALA A 419 2.76 23.36 20.47
C ALA A 419 2.14 23.01 21.84
N LYS A 420 2.62 23.69 22.89
CA LYS A 420 2.12 23.56 24.27
C LYS A 420 1.26 24.75 24.70
N ASN A 421 1.35 25.87 24.00
CA ASN A 421 0.65 27.11 24.30
C ASN A 421 0.14 27.81 23.03
N ILE A 422 -0.70 28.83 23.22
CA ILE A 422 -1.35 29.56 22.12
C ILE A 422 -0.31 30.25 21.22
N GLU A 423 0.75 30.83 21.78
CA GLU A 423 1.80 31.51 20.99
C GLU A 423 2.57 30.55 20.08
N GLU A 424 2.97 29.38 20.60
CA GLU A 424 3.56 28.31 19.79
C GLU A 424 2.58 27.79 18.73
N THR A 425 1.28 27.80 19.03
CA THR A 425 0.23 27.40 18.08
C THR A 425 0.07 28.44 16.97
N ILE A 426 0.10 29.73 17.32
CA ILE A 426 0.13 30.83 16.34
C ILE A 426 1.35 30.68 15.44
N GLU A 427 2.52 30.37 16.00
CA GLU A 427 3.73 30.15 15.21
C GLU A 427 3.60 28.95 14.26
N HIS A 428 3.04 27.84 14.73
CA HIS A 428 2.77 26.67 13.90
C HIS A 428 1.81 26.99 12.73
N ILE A 429 0.70 27.68 13.01
CA ILE A 429 -0.31 28.04 12.00
C ILE A 429 0.29 29.05 11.00
N CYS A 430 1.03 30.05 11.48
CA CYS A 430 1.73 31.01 10.62
C CYS A 430 2.79 30.30 9.75
N SER A 431 3.47 29.30 10.27
CA SER A 431 4.43 28.48 9.50
C SER A 431 3.74 27.75 8.36
N LEU A 432 2.61 27.06 8.63
CA LEU A 432 1.81 26.42 7.58
C LEU A 432 1.32 27.43 6.53
N CYS A 433 0.83 28.59 6.97
CA CYS A 433 0.43 29.68 6.08
C CYS A 433 1.60 30.19 5.25
N SER A 434 2.82 30.21 5.80
CA SER A 434 4.03 30.62 5.08
C SER A 434 4.41 29.66 3.96
N TYR A 435 4.25 28.35 4.18
CA TYR A 435 4.49 27.34 3.16
C TYR A 435 3.50 27.47 2.00
N LEU A 436 2.22 27.72 2.29
CA LEU A 436 1.16 27.87 1.27
C LEU A 436 1.02 29.30 0.70
N ASP A 437 1.83 30.25 1.16
CA ASP A 437 1.73 31.68 0.80
C ASP A 437 0.34 32.30 1.04
N ILE A 438 -0.26 31.97 2.19
CA ILE A 438 -1.61 32.40 2.55
C ILE A 438 -1.62 33.87 2.97
N GLN A 439 -2.66 34.58 2.54
CA GLN A 439 -2.93 35.98 2.87
C GLN A 439 -4.15 36.14 3.80
N ALA A 440 -5.05 35.16 3.84
CA ALA A 440 -6.18 35.16 4.75
C ALA A 440 -6.56 33.73 5.17
N ILE A 441 -6.74 33.53 6.48
CA ILE A 441 -7.38 32.31 7.01
C ILE A 441 -8.89 32.57 7.05
N SER A 442 -9.66 31.76 6.33
CA SER A 442 -11.10 31.88 6.20
C SER A 442 -11.79 30.82 7.08
N THR A 443 -12.60 31.29 8.04
CA THR A 443 -13.41 30.46 8.95
C THR A 443 -14.82 31.07 9.04
N VAL A 444 -15.80 30.28 9.46
CA VAL A 444 -17.17 30.80 9.69
C VAL A 444 -17.20 31.55 11.02
N ARG A 445 -17.53 32.85 10.96
CA ARG A 445 -17.60 33.77 12.10
C ARG A 445 -18.95 34.47 12.17
N GLU A 446 -19.40 35.08 11.08
CA GLU A 446 -20.67 35.80 11.03
C GLU A 446 -21.86 34.84 11.00
N ASN A 447 -21.71 33.71 10.30
CA ASN A 447 -22.78 32.73 10.09
C ASN A 447 -22.62 31.46 10.94
N ILE A 448 -22.00 31.55 12.13
CA ILE A 448 -21.80 30.39 13.03
C ILE A 448 -23.13 29.68 13.33
N GLN A 449 -24.21 30.46 13.55
CA GLN A 449 -25.53 29.90 13.85
C GLN A 449 -26.10 29.08 12.68
N GLU A 450 -25.88 29.50 11.44
CA GLU A 450 -26.32 28.75 10.26
C GLU A 450 -25.51 27.46 10.11
N LEU A 451 -24.18 27.54 10.28
CA LEU A 451 -23.30 26.36 10.23
C LEU A 451 -23.65 25.34 11.31
N GLN A 452 -23.89 25.79 12.55
CA GLN A 452 -24.27 24.91 13.67
C GLN A 452 -25.64 24.25 13.48
N ARG A 453 -26.59 24.92 12.81
CA ARG A 453 -27.88 24.31 12.43
C ARG A 453 -27.74 23.30 11.31
N PHE A 454 -26.85 23.58 10.35
CA PHE A 454 -26.61 22.67 9.24
C PHE A 454 -25.78 21.44 9.65
N MET A 455 -24.83 21.63 10.55
CA MET A 455 -23.98 20.58 11.10
C MET A 455 -24.00 20.64 12.61
N ASN A 456 -24.64 19.63 13.21
CA ASN A 456 -24.46 19.38 14.62
C ASN A 456 -23.05 18.83 14.80
N LYS A 457 -22.22 19.55 15.55
CA LYS A 457 -20.91 19.05 15.99
C LYS A 457 -21.17 18.12 17.17
N PRO A 458 -21.14 16.78 17.02
CA PRO A 458 -21.35 15.90 18.16
C PRO A 458 -20.19 16.07 19.14
N GLU A 459 -20.46 16.30 20.42
CA GLU A 459 -19.41 16.18 21.43
C GLU A 459 -18.97 14.72 21.54
N ILE A 460 -17.70 14.49 21.84
CA ILE A 460 -17.16 13.14 22.05
C ILE A 460 -17.45 12.77 23.51
N ASP A 461 -18.45 11.91 23.69
CA ASP A 461 -18.75 11.29 24.99
C ASP A 461 -17.72 10.19 25.24
N VAL A 462 -16.87 10.39 26.25
CA VAL A 462 -15.79 9.44 26.58
C VAL A 462 -16.31 8.49 27.65
N ARG A 463 -16.46 7.23 27.26
CA ARG A 463 -16.90 6.12 28.12
C ARG A 463 -15.69 5.32 28.54
N LEU A 464 -15.26 5.54 29.79
CA LEU A 464 -14.27 4.69 30.44
C LEU A 464 -14.93 3.39 30.88
N VAL A 465 -14.56 2.29 30.23
CA VAL A 465 -15.09 0.96 30.50
C VAL A 465 -14.08 0.14 31.29
N LYS A 466 -14.56 -0.73 32.17
CA LYS A 466 -13.70 -1.66 32.88
C LYS A 466 -13.13 -2.68 31.88
N ARG A 467 -11.84 -2.97 31.98
CA ARG A 467 -11.24 -4.13 31.30
C ARG A 467 -11.53 -5.41 32.08
N ARG A 468 -11.29 -6.55 31.42
CA ARG A 468 -11.26 -7.86 32.09
C ARG A 468 -10.19 -7.84 33.19
N VAL A 469 -10.59 -8.17 34.42
CA VAL A 469 -9.67 -8.14 35.58
C VAL A 469 -8.61 -9.25 35.47
N HIS A 470 -9.05 -10.41 34.99
CA HIS A 470 -8.20 -11.55 34.70
C HIS A 470 -8.41 -11.96 33.25
N ASN A 471 -7.32 -12.10 32.50
CA ASN A 471 -7.33 -12.64 31.14
C ASN A 471 -6.38 -13.85 31.08
N PRO A 472 -6.82 -15.05 31.55
CA PRO A 472 -5.97 -16.25 31.55
C PRO A 472 -5.55 -16.67 30.13
N PHE A 473 -6.41 -16.41 29.13
CA PHE A 473 -6.10 -16.64 27.72
C PHE A 473 -4.87 -15.83 27.32
N ALA A 474 -4.83 -14.53 27.63
CA ALA A 474 -3.69 -13.69 27.32
C ALA A 474 -2.38 -14.16 27.97
N VAL A 475 -2.45 -14.70 29.20
CA VAL A 475 -1.28 -15.25 29.89
C VAL A 475 -0.75 -16.48 29.16
N ILE A 476 -1.63 -17.42 28.78
CA ILE A 476 -1.25 -18.64 28.06
C ILE A 476 -0.60 -18.29 26.72
N ILE A 477 -1.23 -17.42 25.93
CA ILE A 477 -0.71 -17.02 24.62
C ILE A 477 0.62 -16.25 24.76
N SER A 478 0.74 -15.36 25.75
CA SER A 478 2.01 -14.64 26.01
C SER A 478 3.17 -15.59 26.36
N ASN A 479 2.88 -16.69 27.05
CA ASN A 479 3.86 -17.73 27.33
C ASN A 479 4.26 -18.48 26.05
N LEU A 480 3.29 -18.86 25.21
CA LEU A 480 3.57 -19.49 23.91
C LEU A 480 4.39 -18.57 22.98
N MET A 481 4.12 -17.26 22.98
CA MET A 481 4.94 -16.28 22.26
C MET A 481 6.36 -16.24 22.81
N SER A 482 6.54 -16.22 24.13
CA SER A 482 7.87 -16.23 24.76
C SER A 482 8.65 -17.51 24.46
N GLU A 483 7.99 -18.67 24.46
CA GLU A 483 8.59 -19.96 24.08
C GLU A 483 8.99 -19.95 22.59
N THR A 484 8.14 -19.41 21.73
CA THR A 484 8.40 -19.30 20.28
C THR A 484 9.56 -18.36 19.99
N GLU A 485 9.65 -17.21 20.68
CA GLU A 485 10.83 -16.32 20.59
C GLU A 485 12.11 -16.99 21.07
N ALA A 486 12.06 -17.78 22.14
CA ALA A 486 13.21 -18.51 22.63
C ALA A 486 13.68 -19.58 21.62
N LEU A 487 12.73 -20.29 21.00
CA LEU A 487 13.01 -21.24 19.92
C LEU A 487 13.63 -20.53 18.71
N MET A 488 13.09 -19.39 18.32
CA MET A 488 13.61 -18.55 17.23
C MET A 488 15.06 -18.12 17.49
N ARG A 489 15.39 -17.72 18.73
CA ARG A 489 16.77 -17.37 19.14
C ARG A 489 17.72 -18.58 19.11
N THR A 490 17.20 -19.79 19.33
CA THR A 490 17.99 -21.03 19.25
C THR A 490 18.34 -21.36 17.81
N ILE A 491 17.45 -21.05 16.85
CA ILE A 491 17.66 -21.25 15.41
C ILE A 491 18.71 -20.27 14.86
N TYR A 492 18.64 -19.00 15.28
CA TYR A 492 19.62 -17.98 14.88
C TYR A 492 19.67 -16.90 15.96
N SER A 493 20.87 -16.49 16.39
CA SER A 493 21.01 -15.44 17.41
C SER A 493 20.55 -14.09 16.86
N VAL A 494 19.27 -13.78 17.08
CA VAL A 494 18.61 -12.53 16.69
C VAL A 494 19.11 -11.33 17.51
N ASP A 495 20.08 -11.47 18.41
CA ASP A 495 20.59 -10.38 19.26
C ASP A 495 21.35 -9.27 18.48
N THR A 496 21.61 -9.43 17.18
CA THR A 496 22.03 -8.34 16.26
C THR A 496 20.85 -7.60 15.60
N VAL A 497 19.62 -8.08 15.80
CA VAL A 497 18.39 -7.56 15.21
C VAL A 497 17.51 -6.99 16.32
N SER A 498 17.71 -5.71 16.62
CA SER A 498 16.90 -4.84 17.49
C SER A 498 16.70 -5.31 18.94
N GLN A 499 17.37 -4.62 19.86
CA GLN A 499 17.06 -4.69 21.30
C GLN A 499 15.68 -4.07 21.58
N ASN A 500 14.60 -4.85 21.43
CA ASN A 500 13.33 -4.50 22.08
C ASN A 500 13.47 -4.81 23.56
N SER A 501 13.78 -3.79 24.35
CA SER A 501 14.00 -3.89 25.80
C SER A 501 12.70 -4.09 26.62
N LYS A 502 11.52 -4.06 25.98
CA LYS A 502 10.23 -4.41 26.59
C LYS A 502 9.45 -5.38 25.71
N LYS A 503 9.05 -6.52 26.28
CA LYS A 503 8.14 -7.51 25.69
C LYS A 503 6.72 -6.92 25.68
N ASP A 504 6.35 -6.30 24.56
CA ASP A 504 5.06 -5.60 24.38
C ASP A 504 4.13 -6.42 23.48
N PHE A 505 3.70 -7.60 23.93
CA PHE A 505 2.81 -8.48 23.16
C PHE A 505 1.38 -7.91 23.05
N GLY A 506 0.68 -8.25 21.97
CA GLY A 506 -0.67 -7.78 21.71
C GLY A 506 -0.73 -6.31 21.27
N THR A 507 0.30 -5.82 20.59
CA THR A 507 0.40 -4.42 20.17
C THR A 507 0.78 -4.26 18.69
N GLN A 508 0.50 -3.07 18.16
CA GLN A 508 0.94 -2.68 16.82
C GLN A 508 2.46 -2.49 16.74
N ASN A 509 3.13 -2.20 17.85
CA ASN A 509 4.59 -2.12 17.91
C ASN A 509 5.21 -3.49 17.69
N TYR A 510 4.62 -4.54 18.29
CA TYR A 510 5.08 -5.91 18.09
C TYR A 510 4.87 -6.35 16.64
N GLU A 511 3.72 -6.01 16.05
CA GLU A 511 3.48 -6.25 14.64
C GLU A 511 4.58 -5.62 13.79
N HIS A 512 4.87 -4.33 13.97
CA HIS A 512 5.93 -3.62 13.26
C HIS A 512 7.31 -4.31 13.42
N TRP A 513 7.63 -4.81 14.61
CA TRP A 513 8.88 -5.53 14.84
C TRP A 513 8.97 -6.82 14.02
N ILE A 514 7.87 -7.57 13.86
CA ILE A 514 7.81 -8.77 13.02
C ILE A 514 8.17 -8.42 11.58
N VAL A 515 7.60 -7.34 11.05
CA VAL A 515 7.87 -6.84 9.68
C VAL A 515 9.35 -6.61 9.46
N VAL A 516 9.96 -5.82 10.36
CA VAL A 516 11.36 -5.43 10.28
C VAL A 516 12.23 -6.68 10.33
N THR A 517 11.86 -7.65 11.17
CA THR A 517 12.56 -8.92 11.32
C THR A 517 12.44 -9.79 10.05
N GLN A 518 11.25 -9.92 9.46
CA GLN A 518 11.02 -10.65 8.21
C GLN A 518 11.80 -10.03 7.04
N ARG A 519 11.83 -8.69 6.94
CA ARG A 519 12.64 -7.98 5.94
C ARG A 519 14.13 -8.26 6.10
N LYS A 520 14.62 -8.34 7.33
CA LYS A 520 16.02 -8.70 7.62
C LYS A 520 16.32 -10.17 7.31
N CYS A 521 15.39 -11.09 7.55
CA CYS A 521 15.53 -12.50 7.19
C CYS A 521 15.66 -12.70 5.67
N ARG A 522 15.07 -11.81 4.87
CA ARG A 522 15.27 -11.76 3.42
C ARG A 522 16.70 -11.38 3.02
N LEU A 523 17.42 -10.62 3.85
CA LEU A 523 18.76 -10.09 3.60
C LEU A 523 19.89 -10.97 4.16
N LEU A 524 19.57 -12.03 4.91
CA LEU A 524 20.56 -12.99 5.43
C LEU A 524 21.31 -13.64 4.25
N GLN A 525 22.64 -13.61 4.31
CA GLN A 525 23.53 -14.35 3.41
C GLN A 525 24.53 -15.12 4.26
N LEU A 526 24.44 -16.44 4.22
CA LEU A 526 25.41 -17.33 4.86
C LEU A 526 26.28 -17.99 3.78
N GLU A 527 27.47 -18.44 4.15
CA GLU A 527 28.38 -19.12 3.22
C GLU A 527 27.76 -20.41 2.65
N ASP A 528 26.98 -21.12 3.47
CA ASP A 528 26.19 -22.28 3.06
C ASP A 528 24.74 -21.88 2.73
N LYS A 529 24.39 -21.99 1.44
CA LYS A 529 23.05 -21.65 0.92
C LYS A 529 21.96 -22.62 1.33
N GLU A 530 22.29 -23.89 1.58
CA GLU A 530 21.29 -24.86 2.05
C GLU A 530 20.90 -24.54 3.49
N GLU A 531 21.90 -24.25 4.33
CA GLU A 531 21.68 -23.85 5.71
C GLU A 531 21.02 -22.47 5.82
N GLU A 532 21.42 -21.50 4.98
CA GLU A 532 20.73 -20.21 4.84
C GLU A 532 19.24 -20.39 4.55
N SER A 533 18.91 -21.26 3.58
CA SER A 533 17.52 -21.52 3.21
C SER A 533 16.73 -22.17 4.35
N ARG A 534 17.35 -23.08 5.11
CA ARG A 534 16.71 -23.72 6.28
C ARG A 534 16.44 -22.71 7.39
N ILE A 535 17.44 -21.92 7.77
CA ILE A 535 17.33 -20.89 8.81
C ILE A 535 16.28 -19.86 8.43
N CYS A 536 16.32 -19.34 7.19
CA CYS A 536 15.34 -18.36 6.76
C CYS A 536 13.91 -18.91 6.80
N ARG A 537 13.67 -20.13 6.29
CA ARG A 537 12.35 -20.78 6.36
C ARG A 537 11.88 -20.91 7.82
N ALA A 538 12.77 -21.33 8.71
CA ALA A 538 12.46 -21.48 10.12
C ALA A 538 12.11 -20.14 10.79
N LEU A 539 12.83 -19.06 10.48
CA LEU A 539 12.54 -17.71 10.98
C LEU A 539 11.19 -17.18 10.44
N PHE A 540 10.86 -17.44 9.18
CA PHE A 540 9.54 -17.08 8.63
C PHE A 540 8.40 -17.83 9.33
N ILE A 541 8.56 -19.13 9.57
CA ILE A 541 7.59 -19.92 10.35
C ILE A 541 7.40 -19.30 11.75
N CYS A 542 8.49 -19.07 12.50
CA CYS A 542 8.38 -18.49 13.84
C CYS A 542 7.70 -17.11 13.83
N THR A 543 8.08 -16.23 12.90
CA THR A 543 7.52 -14.87 12.82
C THR A 543 6.04 -14.84 12.43
N GLU A 544 5.58 -15.72 11.54
CA GLU A 544 4.14 -15.83 11.22
C GLU A 544 3.33 -16.39 12.40
N HIS A 545 3.85 -17.39 13.12
CA HIS A 545 3.19 -17.88 14.34
C HIS A 545 3.12 -16.80 15.42
N LEU A 546 4.19 -16.03 15.63
CA LEU A 546 4.23 -14.90 16.56
C LEU A 546 3.21 -13.81 16.19
N ARG A 547 3.08 -13.49 14.90
CA ARG A 547 2.06 -12.57 14.39
C ARG A 547 0.66 -13.05 14.74
N LYS A 548 0.36 -14.32 14.47
CA LYS A 548 -0.95 -14.92 14.76
C LYS A 548 -1.30 -14.89 16.25
N TYR A 549 -0.33 -15.17 17.12
CA TYR A 549 -0.53 -15.02 18.56
C TYR A 549 -0.73 -13.57 18.99
N ASN A 550 0.04 -12.63 18.43
CA ASN A 550 -0.11 -11.20 18.69
C ASN A 550 -1.52 -10.70 18.35
N ASP A 551 -2.04 -11.08 17.18
CA ASP A 551 -3.40 -10.73 16.77
C ASP A 551 -4.45 -11.36 17.69
N ALA A 552 -4.26 -12.63 18.06
CA ALA A 552 -5.18 -13.31 18.98
C ALA A 552 -5.25 -12.62 20.35
N LEU A 553 -4.14 -12.04 20.84
CA LEU A 553 -4.15 -11.22 22.05
C LEU A 553 -5.01 -9.97 21.88
N ILE A 554 -4.86 -9.25 20.77
CA ILE A 554 -5.69 -8.08 20.43
C ILE A 554 -7.18 -8.46 20.38
N ILE A 555 -7.52 -9.57 19.71
CA ILE A 555 -8.89 -10.08 19.65
C ILE A 555 -9.40 -10.45 21.06
N SER A 556 -8.60 -11.14 21.88
CA SER A 556 -9.02 -11.56 23.22
C SER A 556 -9.31 -10.40 24.16
N GLU A 557 -8.56 -9.31 23.99
CA GLU A 557 -8.66 -8.12 24.81
C GLU A 557 -9.88 -7.28 24.39
N ASP A 558 -10.11 -7.11 23.08
CA ASP A 558 -11.12 -6.19 22.54
C ASP A 558 -12.42 -6.89 22.08
N ALA A 559 -12.45 -8.21 21.92
CA ALA A 559 -13.61 -9.02 21.56
C ALA A 559 -13.78 -10.22 22.50
N ARG A 560 -14.32 -11.36 22.04
CA ARG A 560 -14.53 -12.55 22.88
C ARG A 560 -13.31 -13.48 22.83
N ILE A 561 -13.12 -14.26 23.90
CA ILE A 561 -12.08 -15.31 23.93
C ILE A 561 -12.36 -16.37 22.86
N ILE A 562 -13.64 -16.68 22.61
CA ILE A 562 -14.04 -17.63 21.57
C ILE A 562 -13.56 -17.18 20.19
N ASP A 563 -13.65 -15.88 19.86
CA ASP A 563 -13.18 -15.36 18.57
C ASP A 563 -11.65 -15.44 18.46
N ALA A 564 -10.93 -15.16 19.54
CA ALA A 564 -9.47 -15.28 19.59
C ALA A 564 -9.01 -16.74 19.45
N LEU A 565 -9.69 -17.67 20.12
CA LEU A 565 -9.42 -19.10 19.99
C LEU A 565 -9.79 -19.59 18.58
N SER A 566 -10.96 -19.23 18.06
CA SER A 566 -11.38 -19.58 16.70
C SER A 566 -10.38 -19.11 15.66
N TYR A 567 -9.81 -17.90 15.81
CA TYR A 567 -8.78 -17.37 14.95
C TYR A 567 -7.51 -18.24 14.94
N LEU A 568 -7.04 -18.65 16.13
CA LEU A 568 -5.88 -19.56 16.24
C LEU A 568 -6.20 -20.97 15.75
N THR A 569 -7.36 -21.53 16.08
CA THR A 569 -7.78 -22.87 15.63
C THR A 569 -7.88 -22.93 14.11
N GLU A 570 -8.42 -21.90 13.45
CA GLU A 570 -8.44 -21.80 11.99
C GLU A 570 -7.01 -21.76 11.43
N PHE A 571 -6.14 -20.93 12.00
CA PHE A 571 -4.72 -20.86 11.60
C PHE A 571 -4.02 -22.23 11.72
N PHE A 572 -4.07 -22.91 12.88
CA PHE A 572 -3.43 -24.20 13.06
C PHE A 572 -4.06 -25.33 12.23
N THR A 573 -5.35 -25.21 11.90
CA THR A 573 -6.00 -26.11 10.93
C THR A 573 -5.40 -25.92 9.55
N ASN A 574 -5.17 -24.67 9.11
CA ASN A 574 -4.50 -24.38 7.86
C ASN A 574 -3.04 -24.84 7.87
N VAL A 575 -2.31 -24.69 8.98
CA VAL A 575 -0.92 -25.18 9.14
C VAL A 575 -0.85 -26.70 8.94
N LYS A 576 -1.76 -27.47 9.56
CA LYS A 576 -1.85 -28.93 9.37
C LYS A 576 -2.16 -29.35 7.94
N ASN A 577 -2.95 -28.52 7.25
CA ASN A 577 -3.37 -28.78 5.87
C ASN A 577 -2.34 -28.32 4.83
N GLY A 578 -1.39 -27.47 5.22
CA GLY A 578 -0.27 -26.99 4.40
C GLY A 578 0.94 -27.92 4.40
N PRO A 579 2.17 -27.37 4.29
CA PRO A 579 3.40 -28.16 4.23
C PRO A 579 3.67 -29.00 5.50
N TYR A 580 3.25 -28.51 6.66
CA TYR A 580 3.35 -29.17 7.96
C TYR A 580 4.76 -29.70 8.28
N THR A 581 5.75 -28.80 8.20
CA THR A 581 7.16 -29.05 8.51
C THR A 581 7.38 -29.51 9.95
N GLU A 582 8.55 -30.07 10.26
CA GLU A 582 8.90 -30.52 11.63
C GLU A 582 8.79 -29.39 12.67
N LEU A 583 9.18 -28.17 12.30
CA LEU A 583 9.03 -26.99 13.15
C LEU A 583 7.55 -26.61 13.35
N GLU A 584 6.74 -26.63 12.28
CA GLU A 584 5.30 -26.37 12.36
C GLU A 584 4.58 -27.43 13.19
N GLN A 585 4.99 -28.71 13.09
CA GLN A 585 4.51 -29.80 13.94
C GLN A 585 4.83 -29.53 15.41
N HIS A 586 6.05 -29.10 15.72
CA HIS A 586 6.45 -28.75 17.08
C HIS A 586 5.63 -27.58 17.64
N LEU A 587 5.50 -26.49 16.88
CA LEU A 587 4.72 -25.31 17.28
C LEU A 587 3.23 -25.64 17.42
N THR A 588 2.69 -26.49 16.54
CA THR A 588 1.30 -26.97 16.60
C THR A 588 1.07 -27.88 17.80
N ALA A 589 2.01 -28.76 18.13
CA ALA A 589 1.92 -29.61 19.32
C ALA A 589 1.97 -28.78 20.62
N LYS A 590 2.83 -27.76 20.66
CA LYS A 590 2.90 -26.80 21.77
C LYS A 590 1.60 -26.03 21.97
N PHE A 591 0.94 -25.60 20.89
CA PHE A 591 -0.38 -25.01 20.96
C PHE A 591 -1.44 -26.01 21.46
N GLN A 592 -1.45 -27.23 20.91
CA GLN A 592 -2.40 -28.29 21.30
C GLN A 592 -2.27 -28.73 22.76
N GLU A 593 -1.07 -28.67 23.33
CA GLU A 593 -0.86 -28.91 24.76
C GLU A 593 -1.69 -27.95 25.62
N LYS A 594 -1.87 -26.71 25.16
CA LYS A 594 -2.62 -25.64 25.83
C LYS A 594 -4.04 -25.46 25.32
N GLU A 595 -4.38 -26.03 24.17
CA GLU A 595 -5.69 -25.92 23.54
C GLU A 595 -6.86 -26.37 24.45
N PRO A 596 -6.79 -27.48 25.23
CA PRO A 596 -7.86 -27.84 26.16
C PRO A 596 -8.13 -26.79 27.23
N GLU A 597 -7.07 -26.15 27.76
CA GLU A 597 -7.20 -25.05 28.71
C GLU A 597 -7.87 -23.83 28.05
N LEU A 598 -7.46 -23.50 26.82
CA LEU A 598 -8.05 -22.40 26.04
C LEU A 598 -9.53 -22.66 25.69
N ILE A 599 -9.89 -23.90 25.33
CA ILE A 599 -11.27 -24.30 25.07
C ILE A 599 -12.11 -24.18 26.34
N ALA A 600 -11.59 -24.61 27.49
CA ALA A 600 -12.30 -24.47 28.76
C ALA A 600 -12.57 -22.99 29.08
N LEU A 601 -11.58 -22.11 28.87
CA LEU A 601 -11.74 -20.66 29.04
C LEU A 601 -12.76 -20.05 28.08
N SER A 602 -12.84 -20.57 26.85
CA SER A 602 -13.79 -20.09 25.83
C SER A 602 -15.25 -20.43 26.15
N LYS A 603 -15.50 -21.51 26.91
CA LYS A 603 -16.85 -21.97 27.30
C LYS A 603 -17.33 -21.37 28.62
N ASP A 604 -16.45 -20.70 29.34
CA ASP A 604 -16.75 -20.12 30.63
C ASP A 604 -17.56 -18.82 30.43
N GLU A 605 -18.85 -18.88 30.75
CA GLU A 605 -19.79 -17.76 30.67
C GLU A 605 -19.40 -16.61 31.62
N THR A 606 -18.54 -16.84 32.61
CA THR A 606 -18.05 -15.76 33.48
C THR A 606 -16.96 -14.91 32.82
N ASN A 607 -16.43 -15.35 31.66
CA ASN A 607 -15.43 -14.63 30.86
C ASN A 607 -16.06 -13.70 29.81
N GLU A 608 -17.24 -13.14 30.08
CA GLU A 608 -17.78 -12.08 29.23
C GLU A 608 -16.85 -10.85 29.21
N ASN A 609 -16.81 -10.16 28.07
CA ASN A 609 -15.95 -8.99 27.91
C ASN A 609 -16.77 -7.74 28.25
N PRO A 610 -16.49 -7.06 29.39
CA PRO A 610 -17.25 -5.87 29.79
C PRO A 610 -17.16 -4.74 28.76
N LYS A 611 -16.10 -4.66 27.96
CA LYS A 611 -15.99 -3.69 26.86
C LYS A 611 -17.01 -3.95 25.75
N LEU A 612 -17.21 -5.23 25.42
CA LEU A 612 -18.15 -5.64 24.39
C LEU A 612 -19.60 -5.51 24.86
N GLU A 613 -19.87 -5.80 26.14
CA GLU A 613 -21.19 -5.57 26.76
C GLU A 613 -21.56 -4.09 26.73
N GLU A 614 -20.67 -3.20 27.19
CA GLU A 614 -20.89 -1.75 27.13
C GLU A 614 -21.09 -1.26 25.70
N LEU A 615 -20.30 -1.78 24.74
CA LEU A 615 -20.50 -1.47 23.32
C LEU A 615 -21.89 -1.93 22.83
N ALA A 616 -22.33 -3.12 23.20
CA ALA A 616 -23.65 -3.63 22.84
C ALA A 616 -24.78 -2.81 23.47
N CYS A 617 -24.64 -2.41 24.74
CA CYS A 617 -25.59 -1.52 25.43
C CYS A 617 -25.67 -0.15 24.73
N ILE A 618 -24.53 0.46 24.40
CA ILE A 618 -24.46 1.74 23.67
C ILE A 618 -25.19 1.65 22.33
N LEU A 619 -24.99 0.55 21.59
CA LEU A 619 -25.67 0.33 20.33
C LEU A 619 -27.18 0.14 20.55
N ASP A 620 -27.60 -0.76 21.43
CA ASP A 620 -29.01 -1.05 21.71
C ASP A 620 -29.78 0.20 22.15
N ASP A 621 -29.21 1.00 23.06
CA ASP A 621 -29.81 2.26 23.50
C ASP A 621 -29.98 3.25 22.34
N ALA A 622 -28.98 3.34 21.45
CA ALA A 622 -29.04 4.22 20.29
C ALA A 622 -30.13 3.79 19.29
N TYR A 623 -30.26 2.49 19.02
CA TYR A 623 -31.29 1.96 18.12
C TYR A 623 -32.69 1.93 18.75
N ARG A 624 -32.83 1.83 20.07
CA ARG A 624 -34.11 1.98 20.75
C ARG A 624 -34.62 3.41 20.72
N TYR A 625 -33.73 4.38 20.92
CA TYR A 625 -34.10 5.80 20.84
C TYR A 625 -34.47 6.21 19.41
N ASN A 626 -33.70 5.73 18.43
CA ASN A 626 -34.01 5.93 17.02
C ASN A 626 -33.67 4.67 16.19
N PRO A 627 -34.67 3.86 15.81
CA PRO A 627 -34.45 2.63 15.03
C PRO A 627 -33.87 2.85 13.63
N GLN A 628 -33.94 4.07 13.10
CA GLN A 628 -33.36 4.44 11.81
C GLN A 628 -31.91 4.95 11.92
N THR A 629 -31.30 4.86 13.11
CA THR A 629 -29.91 5.25 13.36
C THR A 629 -28.99 4.51 12.40
N ARG A 630 -28.15 5.26 11.69
CA ARG A 630 -26.97 4.71 11.00
C ARG A 630 -25.73 4.91 11.86
N THR A 631 -25.05 3.81 12.17
CA THR A 631 -23.89 3.77 13.05
C THR A 631 -22.62 3.45 12.28
N LEU A 632 -21.55 4.19 12.56
CA LEU A 632 -20.19 3.91 12.10
C LEU A 632 -19.32 3.56 13.30
N LEU A 633 -18.82 2.32 13.36
CA LEU A 633 -18.00 1.79 14.44
C LEU A 633 -16.55 1.62 13.96
N PHE A 634 -15.63 2.36 14.55
CA PHE A 634 -14.20 2.26 14.28
C PHE A 634 -13.52 1.28 15.23
N ALA A 635 -12.75 0.34 14.68
CA ALA A 635 -11.93 -0.61 15.43
C ALA A 635 -10.47 -0.60 14.94
N LYS A 636 -9.56 -1.11 15.78
CA LYS A 636 -8.11 -0.95 15.60
C LYS A 636 -7.50 -1.81 14.49
N THR A 637 -7.96 -3.05 14.31
CA THR A 637 -7.37 -4.02 13.36
C THR A 637 -8.44 -4.70 12.52
N ARG A 638 -8.07 -5.21 11.33
CA ARG A 638 -8.99 -5.95 10.44
C ARG A 638 -9.53 -7.23 11.10
N ALA A 639 -8.66 -7.94 11.82
CA ALA A 639 -9.04 -9.12 12.58
C ALA A 639 -10.10 -8.79 13.64
N LEU A 640 -9.93 -7.66 14.35
CA LEU A 640 -10.91 -7.20 15.33
C LEU A 640 -12.24 -6.80 14.68
N VAL A 641 -12.24 -6.16 13.51
CA VAL A 641 -13.50 -5.84 12.82
C VAL A 641 -14.27 -7.12 12.44
N SER A 642 -13.57 -8.16 11.98
CA SER A 642 -14.19 -9.47 11.68
C SER A 642 -14.73 -10.16 12.92
N ALA A 643 -13.99 -10.11 14.04
CA ALA A 643 -14.44 -10.63 15.33
C ALA A 643 -15.67 -9.86 15.85
N LEU A 644 -15.63 -8.53 15.84
CA LEU A 644 -16.75 -7.68 16.24
C LEU A 644 -17.98 -7.95 15.38
N LYS A 645 -17.85 -8.19 14.07
CA LYS A 645 -18.98 -8.58 13.22
C LYS A 645 -19.68 -9.83 13.78
N LYS A 646 -18.93 -10.91 14.05
CA LYS A 646 -19.46 -12.16 14.63
C LYS A 646 -20.10 -11.89 16.00
N CYS A 647 -19.43 -11.12 16.86
CA CYS A 647 -19.97 -10.72 18.16
C CYS A 647 -21.34 -10.04 18.03
N MET A 648 -21.50 -9.13 17.07
CA MET A 648 -22.74 -8.38 16.88
C MET A 648 -23.85 -9.25 16.27
N GLU A 649 -23.51 -10.16 15.36
CA GLU A 649 -24.47 -11.10 14.74
C GLU A 649 -25.01 -12.14 15.75
N GLU A 650 -24.17 -12.59 16.67
CA GLU A 650 -24.52 -13.61 17.66
C GLU A 650 -25.12 -13.02 18.95
N ASN A 651 -25.06 -11.70 19.15
CA ASN A 651 -25.58 -11.07 20.35
C ASN A 651 -27.12 -11.00 20.33
N PRO A 652 -27.82 -11.59 21.32
CA PRO A 652 -29.28 -11.59 21.37
C PRO A 652 -29.89 -10.17 21.38
N ILE A 653 -29.20 -9.23 22.04
CA ILE A 653 -29.63 -7.83 22.19
C ILE A 653 -29.65 -7.13 20.83
N LEU A 654 -28.71 -7.46 19.93
CA LEU A 654 -28.52 -6.79 18.64
C LEU A 654 -29.03 -7.60 17.45
N SER A 655 -29.81 -8.66 17.71
CA SER A 655 -30.35 -9.59 16.71
C SER A 655 -31.17 -8.93 15.58
N TYR A 656 -31.69 -7.71 15.81
CA TYR A 656 -32.41 -6.92 14.81
C TYR A 656 -31.50 -6.06 13.90
N ILE A 657 -30.18 -6.11 14.09
CA ILE A 657 -29.17 -5.35 13.33
C ILE A 657 -28.31 -6.34 12.56
N LYS A 658 -28.14 -6.09 11.25
CA LYS A 658 -27.15 -6.79 10.44
C LYS A 658 -25.91 -5.89 10.28
N PRO A 659 -24.76 -6.23 10.89
CA PRO A 659 -23.53 -5.47 10.71
C PRO A 659 -22.92 -5.74 9.33
N GLU A 660 -22.60 -4.67 8.60
CA GLU A 660 -21.68 -4.74 7.46
C GLU A 660 -20.29 -4.25 7.85
N THR A 661 -19.29 -4.81 7.19
CA THR A 661 -17.89 -4.49 7.43
C THR A 661 -17.36 -3.66 6.27
N PHE A 662 -16.69 -2.56 6.58
CA PHE A 662 -16.07 -1.67 5.61
C PHE A 662 -14.63 -1.38 5.99
N TRP A 663 -13.71 -1.98 5.25
CA TRP A 663 -12.29 -1.70 5.39
C TRP A 663 -11.69 -1.57 3.98
N CYS A 664 -10.81 -0.60 3.78
CA CYS A 664 -10.26 -0.35 2.44
C CYS A 664 -9.17 -1.35 2.05
N PHE A 665 -8.95 -1.42 0.74
CA PHE A 665 -7.85 -2.05 0.01
C PHE A 665 -6.53 -1.27 0.11
N PHE A 666 -6.50 -0.11 0.76
CA PHE A 666 -5.26 0.68 0.77
C PHE A 666 -4.31 0.21 1.87
N LEU A 667 -3.04 0.18 1.45
CA LEU A 667 -1.84 -0.14 2.19
C LEU A 667 -2.01 0.20 3.70
N THR A 668 -2.22 -0.86 4.46
CA THR A 668 -1.56 -1.15 5.72
C THR A 668 -1.50 -2.67 5.69
N GLN A 669 -0.47 -3.16 5.00
CA GLN A 669 0.52 -4.02 5.62
C GLN A 669 -0.02 -4.79 6.84
N PHE A 670 -0.18 -6.11 6.72
CA PHE A 670 0.06 -7.13 7.77
C PHE A 670 -0.91 -8.27 8.03
N LEU A 671 -2.02 -8.43 7.30
CA LEU A 671 -2.86 -9.60 7.49
C LEU A 671 -3.21 -10.25 6.15
N GLY A 672 -2.83 -11.52 5.99
CA GLY A 672 -3.21 -12.41 4.89
C GLY A 672 -4.72 -12.72 4.81
N THR A 673 -5.58 -11.87 5.39
CA THR A 673 -7.03 -11.89 5.18
C THR A 673 -7.40 -10.92 4.06
N VAL A 674 -8.20 -11.41 3.11
CA VAL A 674 -8.64 -10.72 1.90
C VAL A 674 -9.16 -9.31 2.22
N GLY A 675 -8.46 -8.28 1.75
CA GLY A 675 -8.98 -6.90 1.77
C GLY A 675 -10.16 -6.74 0.81
N MET A 676 -11.07 -5.80 1.07
CA MET A 676 -12.17 -5.53 0.13
C MET A 676 -11.63 -4.78 -1.08
N THR A 677 -11.91 -5.24 -2.30
CA THR A 677 -11.56 -4.52 -3.53
C THR A 677 -12.24 -3.14 -3.59
N LEU A 678 -11.69 -2.18 -4.36
CA LEU A 678 -12.31 -0.85 -4.52
C LEU A 678 -13.78 -0.91 -5.00
N PRO A 679 -14.16 -1.81 -5.95
CA PRO A 679 -15.56 -2.00 -6.31
C PRO A 679 -16.41 -2.55 -5.17
N SER A 680 -15.87 -3.49 -4.38
CA SER A 680 -16.58 -4.06 -3.23
C SER A 680 -16.77 -3.03 -2.12
N GLN A 681 -15.78 -2.17 -1.87
CA GLN A 681 -15.91 -1.01 -0.98
C GLN A 681 -16.99 -0.05 -1.44
N LYS A 682 -17.01 0.30 -2.74
CA LYS A 682 -18.05 1.16 -3.31
C LYS A 682 -19.42 0.51 -3.15
N GLY A 683 -19.54 -0.80 -3.42
CA GLY A 683 -20.76 -1.57 -3.20
C GLY A 683 -21.23 -1.56 -1.74
N VAL A 684 -20.34 -1.73 -0.77
CA VAL A 684 -20.70 -1.64 0.66
C VAL A 684 -21.07 -0.21 1.06
N LEU A 685 -20.38 0.82 0.55
CA LEU A 685 -20.79 2.20 0.80
C LEU A 685 -22.16 2.48 0.21
N ASP A 686 -22.42 2.06 -1.02
CA ASP A 686 -23.70 2.25 -1.72
C ASP A 686 -24.82 1.47 -1.03
N ALA A 687 -24.55 0.25 -0.55
CA ALA A 687 -25.46 -0.53 0.29
C ALA A 687 -25.72 0.19 1.62
N PHE A 688 -24.68 0.72 2.27
CA PHE A 688 -24.84 1.53 3.48
C PHE A 688 -25.56 2.87 3.22
N LYS A 689 -25.56 3.42 1.99
CA LYS A 689 -26.35 4.61 1.62
C LYS A 689 -27.83 4.26 1.42
N THR A 690 -28.10 3.19 0.69
CA THR A 690 -29.42 2.92 0.11
C THR A 690 -30.22 1.85 0.86
N SER A 691 -29.55 0.88 1.47
CA SER A 691 -30.20 -0.21 2.20
C SER A 691 -30.83 0.26 3.50
N LYS A 692 -32.02 -0.28 3.80
CA LYS A 692 -32.66 -0.19 5.12
C LYS A 692 -32.12 -1.20 6.11
N ASP A 693 -31.48 -2.26 5.62
CA ASP A 693 -31.02 -3.40 6.42
C ASP A 693 -29.60 -3.16 6.97
N ASN A 694 -28.76 -2.45 6.21
CA ASN A 694 -27.36 -2.18 6.58
C ASN A 694 -27.25 -0.84 7.30
N ARG A 695 -27.40 -0.89 8.63
CA ARG A 695 -27.42 0.29 9.50
C ARG A 695 -26.19 0.42 10.38
N LEU A 696 -25.38 -0.63 10.52
CA LEU A 696 -24.13 -0.64 11.27
C LEU A 696 -22.98 -0.93 10.32
N LEU A 697 -22.05 0.01 10.18
CA LEU A 697 -20.81 -0.15 9.43
C LEU A 697 -19.64 -0.24 10.40
N ILE A 698 -18.88 -1.34 10.36
CA ILE A 698 -17.68 -1.50 11.19
C ILE A 698 -16.45 -1.30 10.31
N ALA A 699 -15.59 -0.35 10.67
CA ALA A 699 -14.46 0.09 9.86
C ALA A 699 -13.16 0.25 10.65
N THR A 700 -12.03 0.30 9.93
CA THR A 700 -10.73 0.70 10.46
C THR A 700 -10.46 2.19 10.18
N SER A 701 -9.29 2.69 10.59
CA SER A 701 -8.82 4.07 10.41
C SER A 701 -8.84 4.60 8.97
N VAL A 702 -9.07 3.75 7.97
CA VAL A 702 -9.11 4.18 6.56
C VAL A 702 -10.35 5.00 6.24
N ALA A 703 -11.44 4.82 7.01
CA ALA A 703 -12.66 5.62 6.84
C ALA A 703 -12.57 7.02 7.47
N ASP A 704 -11.44 7.35 8.14
CA ASP A 704 -11.22 8.63 8.82
C ASP A 704 -11.27 9.81 7.84
N GLU A 705 -10.65 9.67 6.67
CA GLU A 705 -10.38 10.79 5.78
C GLU A 705 -10.83 10.53 4.34
N GLY A 706 -11.32 11.57 3.68
CA GLY A 706 -11.43 11.61 2.22
C GLY A 706 -12.56 10.81 1.55
N ILE A 707 -13.11 9.77 2.19
CA ILE A 707 -14.19 8.98 1.59
C ILE A 707 -15.56 9.58 1.96
N ASP A 708 -16.47 9.74 0.99
CA ASP A 708 -17.83 10.20 1.23
C ASP A 708 -18.74 9.09 1.80
N ILE A 709 -18.84 9.11 3.13
CA ILE A 709 -19.72 8.26 3.91
C ILE A 709 -21.02 9.04 4.19
N VAL A 710 -22.14 8.32 4.24
CA VAL A 710 -23.49 8.84 4.56
C VAL A 710 -23.47 9.54 5.91
N GLN A 711 -24.42 10.48 6.10
CA GLN A 711 -24.62 11.11 7.40
C GLN A 711 -24.95 10.04 8.46
N CYS A 712 -24.02 9.79 9.38
CA CYS A 712 -24.24 8.88 10.49
C CYS A 712 -24.93 9.61 11.64
N ASN A 713 -25.81 8.89 12.34
CA ASN A 713 -26.44 9.31 13.58
C ASN A 713 -25.54 9.01 14.78
N LEU A 714 -24.76 7.93 14.70
CA LEU A 714 -23.84 7.53 15.76
C LEU A 714 -22.46 7.21 15.16
N VAL A 715 -21.41 7.77 15.75
CA VAL A 715 -20.03 7.36 15.51
C VAL A 715 -19.50 6.77 16.81
N VAL A 716 -18.98 5.55 16.75
CA VAL A 716 -18.39 4.87 17.90
C VAL A 716 -16.92 4.60 17.61
N LEU A 717 -16.06 5.06 18.51
CA LEU A 717 -14.61 4.87 18.47
C LEU A 717 -14.26 3.81 19.52
N TYR A 718 -13.93 2.60 19.10
CA TYR A 718 -13.68 1.46 20.00
C TYR A 718 -12.19 1.20 20.16
N GLU A 719 -11.66 1.53 21.35
CA GLU A 719 -10.22 1.51 21.67
C GLU A 719 -9.37 2.26 20.63
N TYR A 720 -9.94 3.34 20.10
CA TYR A 720 -9.36 4.12 19.02
C TYR A 720 -8.65 5.37 19.57
N SER A 721 -7.40 5.58 19.13
CA SER A 721 -6.62 6.77 19.44
C SER A 721 -6.13 7.42 18.16
N GLY A 722 -6.14 8.76 18.11
CA GLY A 722 -5.67 9.53 16.96
C GLY A 722 -5.26 10.94 17.35
N ASN A 723 -4.61 11.64 16.42
CA ASN A 723 -4.26 13.04 16.58
C ASN A 723 -5.50 13.95 16.44
N VAL A 724 -5.34 15.23 16.79
CA VAL A 724 -6.41 16.23 16.77
C VAL A 724 -7.10 16.32 15.41
N THR A 725 -6.35 16.29 14.32
CA THR A 725 -6.88 16.39 12.95
C THR A 725 -7.78 15.21 12.62
N LYS A 726 -7.31 13.98 12.87
CA LYS A 726 -8.09 12.75 12.68
C LYS A 726 -9.36 12.76 13.52
N MET A 727 -9.25 13.15 14.80
CA MET A 727 -10.40 13.20 15.70
C MET A 727 -11.48 14.18 15.22
N ILE A 728 -11.08 15.35 14.73
CA ILE A 728 -12.00 16.34 14.15
C ILE A 728 -12.69 15.78 12.89
N GLN A 729 -11.95 15.09 12.02
CA GLN A 729 -12.49 14.52 10.78
C GLN A 729 -13.46 13.36 11.05
N VAL A 730 -13.10 12.43 11.95
CA VAL A 730 -13.94 11.28 12.34
C VAL A 730 -15.21 11.74 13.02
N ARG A 731 -15.12 12.68 13.98
CA ARG A 731 -16.29 13.32 14.59
C ARG A 731 -17.17 13.98 13.54
N GLY A 732 -16.57 14.57 12.51
CA GLY A 732 -17.24 15.11 11.35
C GLY A 732 -17.90 14.06 10.44
N ARG A 733 -17.98 12.77 10.79
CA ARG A 733 -18.83 11.77 10.11
C ARG A 733 -20.22 11.67 10.75
N GLY A 734 -20.34 11.98 12.04
CA GLY A 734 -21.61 12.15 12.72
C GLY A 734 -22.19 13.53 12.41
N ARG A 735 -23.07 13.60 11.40
CA ARG A 735 -23.63 14.88 10.91
C ARG A 735 -25.15 14.93 10.90
N ALA A 736 -25.83 13.82 11.21
CA ALA A 736 -27.28 13.79 11.24
C ALA A 736 -27.86 14.66 12.37
N ALA A 737 -29.14 14.99 12.28
CA ALA A 737 -29.86 15.65 13.37
C ALA A 737 -29.73 14.86 14.68
N GLY A 738 -29.20 15.49 15.74
CA GLY A 738 -28.99 14.85 17.04
C GLY A 738 -27.88 13.78 17.08
N SER A 739 -26.92 13.83 16.16
CA SER A 739 -25.84 12.84 16.12
C SER A 739 -24.99 12.81 17.39
N LYS A 740 -24.46 11.64 17.73
CA LYS A 740 -23.53 11.44 18.86
C LYS A 740 -22.21 10.83 18.39
N CYS A 741 -21.12 11.17 19.08
CA CYS A 741 -19.83 10.54 18.91
C CYS A 741 -19.40 9.97 20.27
N ILE A 742 -19.07 8.68 20.34
CA ILE A 742 -18.75 8.02 21.60
C ILE A 742 -17.39 7.36 21.49
N LEU A 743 -16.49 7.67 22.41
CA LEU A 743 -15.19 7.00 22.57
C LEU A 743 -15.29 5.99 23.69
N VAL A 744 -15.23 4.70 23.34
CA VAL A 744 -15.24 3.58 24.27
C VAL A 744 -13.81 3.12 24.47
N THR A 745 -13.27 3.27 25.68
CA THR A 745 -11.91 2.83 26.01
C THR A 745 -11.80 2.33 27.44
N SER A 746 -10.92 1.37 27.67
CA SER A 746 -10.51 0.91 28.99
C SER A 746 -9.20 1.54 29.48
N LYS A 747 -8.57 2.37 28.65
CA LYS A 747 -7.26 2.97 28.92
C LYS A 747 -7.42 4.41 29.37
N THR A 748 -6.97 4.71 30.59
CA THR A 748 -6.92 6.07 31.11
C THR A 748 -6.05 6.99 30.24
N GLU A 749 -4.97 6.46 29.67
CA GLU A 749 -4.11 7.18 28.72
C GLU A 749 -4.90 7.72 27.52
N VAL A 750 -5.81 6.92 26.95
CA VAL A 750 -6.63 7.33 25.80
C VAL A 750 -7.63 8.42 26.20
N VAL A 751 -8.20 8.32 27.41
CA VAL A 751 -9.07 9.37 27.98
C VAL A 751 -8.32 10.69 28.14
N GLU A 752 -7.11 10.65 28.69
CA GLU A 752 -6.28 11.85 28.86
C GLU A 752 -5.79 12.41 27.52
N ASN A 753 -5.48 11.54 26.55
CA ASN A 753 -5.12 11.96 25.20
C ASN A 753 -6.29 12.67 24.51
N GLU A 754 -7.52 12.16 24.64
CA GLU A 754 -8.70 12.83 24.09
C GLU A 754 -8.99 14.17 24.77
N LYS A 755 -8.81 14.28 26.10
CA LYS A 755 -8.86 15.57 26.79
C LYS A 755 -7.80 16.54 26.25
N CYS A 756 -6.59 16.05 26.02
CA CYS A 756 -5.51 16.83 25.41
C CYS A 756 -5.90 17.28 23.99
N ASN A 757 -6.52 16.41 23.18
CA ASN A 757 -6.98 16.74 21.84
C ASN A 757 -8.03 17.85 21.84
N ARG A 758 -8.99 17.82 22.77
CA ARG A 758 -9.96 18.92 22.94
C ARG A 758 -9.30 20.23 23.31
N TYR A 759 -8.35 20.20 24.25
CA TYR A 759 -7.58 21.39 24.62
C TYR A 759 -6.80 21.94 23.41
N LYS A 760 -6.17 21.06 22.62
CA LYS A 760 -5.46 21.45 21.39
C LYS A 760 -6.41 22.03 20.33
N GLU A 761 -7.61 21.49 20.16
CA GLU A 761 -8.63 22.07 19.26
C GLU A 761 -9.08 23.46 19.72
N GLU A 762 -9.33 23.65 21.02
CA GLU A 762 -9.67 24.96 21.58
C GLU A 762 -8.53 25.96 21.41
N MET A 763 -7.31 25.54 21.70
CA MET A 763 -6.08 26.33 21.53
C MET A 763 -5.88 26.73 20.07
N MET A 764 -6.10 25.82 19.11
CA MET A 764 -6.09 26.09 17.68
C MET A 764 -7.11 27.15 17.30
N ASN A 765 -8.37 27.02 17.74
CA ASN A 765 -9.42 27.97 17.41
C ASN A 765 -9.12 29.37 17.95
N LYS A 766 -8.63 29.46 19.20
CA LYS A 766 -8.17 30.72 19.80
C LYS A 766 -7.02 31.34 19.01
N ALA A 767 -6.02 30.53 18.65
CA ALA A 767 -4.89 30.99 17.85
C ALA A 767 -5.33 31.52 16.46
N VAL A 768 -6.23 30.81 15.77
CA VAL A 768 -6.80 31.28 14.50
C VAL A 768 -7.57 32.59 14.69
N GLU A 769 -8.38 32.70 15.74
CA GLU A 769 -9.14 33.92 16.03
C GLU A 769 -8.22 35.13 16.30
N GLU A 770 -7.13 34.93 17.04
CA GLU A 770 -6.12 35.96 17.29
C GLU A 770 -5.40 36.38 15.99
N ILE A 771 -5.00 35.42 15.16
CA ILE A 771 -4.39 35.71 13.84
C ILE A 771 -5.36 36.51 12.96
N GLN A 772 -6.65 36.14 12.95
CA GLN A 772 -7.68 36.83 12.17
C GLN A 772 -8.01 38.24 12.68
N LYS A 773 -7.56 38.63 13.88
CA LYS A 773 -7.68 40.00 14.40
C LYS A 773 -6.53 40.90 13.92
N TRP A 774 -5.44 40.33 13.41
CA TRP A 774 -4.34 41.12 12.87
C TRP A 774 -4.78 41.83 11.59
N ASP A 775 -4.24 43.02 11.38
CA ASP A 775 -4.37 43.70 10.10
C ASP A 775 -3.59 42.95 9.01
N GLU A 776 -3.99 43.15 7.75
CA GLU A 776 -3.41 42.45 6.61
C GLU A 776 -1.90 42.71 6.47
N GLU A 777 -1.43 43.91 6.85
CA GLU A 777 -0.02 44.27 6.74
C GLU A 777 0.82 43.49 7.76
N THR A 778 0.37 43.40 9.01
CA THR A 778 1.01 42.60 10.06
C THR A 778 1.06 41.13 9.69
N PHE A 779 -0.06 40.55 9.24
CA PHE A 779 -0.10 39.15 8.82
C PHE A 779 0.83 38.90 7.62
N ALA A 780 0.75 39.72 6.56
CA ALA A 780 1.61 39.59 5.40
C ALA A 780 3.09 39.72 5.75
N LYS A 781 3.48 40.66 6.63
CA LYS A 781 4.84 40.79 7.14
C LYS A 781 5.28 39.53 7.88
N ARG A 782 4.42 38.96 8.73
CA ARG A 782 4.75 37.72 9.47
C ARG A 782 5.01 36.55 8.53
N ILE A 783 4.11 36.32 7.58
CA ILE A 783 4.22 35.26 6.56
C ILE A 783 5.47 35.46 5.72
N HIS A 784 5.72 36.68 5.24
CA HIS A 784 6.92 37.01 4.48
C HIS A 784 8.21 36.75 5.27
N ASN A 785 8.27 37.14 6.54
CA ASN A 785 9.44 36.91 7.40
C ASN A 785 9.73 35.41 7.60
N LEU A 786 8.69 34.59 7.76
CA LEU A 786 8.83 33.13 7.85
C LEU A 786 9.33 32.51 6.54
N GLN A 787 8.79 32.95 5.40
CA GLN A 787 9.28 32.53 4.08
C GLN A 787 10.76 32.90 3.88
N MET A 788 11.15 34.11 4.28
CA MET A 788 12.55 34.56 4.18
C MET A 788 13.46 33.78 5.14
N LYS A 789 13.01 33.50 6.36
CA LYS A 789 13.75 32.65 7.31
C LYS A 789 13.99 31.27 6.72
N GLU A 790 12.96 30.64 6.13
CA GLU A 790 13.12 29.32 5.53
C GLU A 790 13.97 29.33 4.27
N ARG A 791 13.89 30.39 3.46
CA ARG A 791 14.81 30.58 2.35
C ARG A 791 16.26 30.64 2.84
N VAL A 792 16.55 31.42 3.87
CA VAL A 792 17.90 31.53 4.45
C VAL A 792 18.37 30.19 5.00
N LEU A 793 17.53 29.45 5.72
CA LEU A 793 17.86 28.11 6.24
C LEU A 793 18.09 27.10 5.12
N ARG A 794 17.30 27.15 4.05
CA ARG A 794 17.49 26.27 2.87
C ARG A 794 18.76 26.63 2.12
N ASP A 795 19.04 27.92 1.93
CA ASP A 795 20.26 28.39 1.28
C ASP A 795 21.50 28.12 2.13
N SER A 796 21.39 28.19 3.46
CA SER A 796 22.47 27.80 4.38
C SER A 796 22.68 26.29 4.37
N ARG A 797 21.63 25.47 4.37
CA ARG A 797 21.74 24.01 4.19
C ARG A 797 22.32 23.64 2.83
N ARG A 798 21.94 24.34 1.75
CA ARG A 798 22.58 24.20 0.42
C ARG A 798 24.07 24.57 0.46
N LYS A 799 24.50 25.46 1.36
CA LYS A 799 25.91 25.85 1.57
C LYS A 799 26.68 24.94 2.54
N GLU A 800 26.04 24.44 3.60
CA GLU A 800 26.60 23.57 4.64
C GLU A 800 26.68 22.11 4.20
N ILE A 801 25.72 21.65 3.40
CA ILE A 801 25.74 20.32 2.78
C ILE A 801 26.58 20.40 1.49
N LYS A 802 27.86 20.76 1.64
CA LYS A 802 28.87 20.05 0.86
C LYS A 802 29.19 18.85 1.71
N PRO A 803 28.66 17.65 1.41
CA PRO A 803 29.03 16.45 2.15
C PRO A 803 30.56 16.44 2.20
N LYS A 804 31.14 16.27 3.41
CA LYS A 804 32.58 16.08 3.53
C LYS A 804 32.91 14.91 2.63
N VAL A 805 33.60 15.18 1.52
CA VAL A 805 34.09 14.13 0.66
C VAL A 805 34.99 13.28 1.55
N VAL A 806 34.55 12.07 1.84
CA VAL A 806 35.34 11.14 2.66
C VAL A 806 36.54 10.78 1.81
N GLU A 807 37.69 11.37 2.13
CA GLU A 807 38.96 11.11 1.45
C GLU A 807 39.37 9.65 1.65
N GLY A 808 39.86 9.03 0.58
CA GLY A 808 40.26 7.62 0.55
C GLY A 808 39.63 6.87 -0.61
N GLN A 809 40.44 6.07 -1.30
CA GLN A 809 39.99 5.27 -2.44
C GLN A 809 39.03 4.18 -1.96
N LYS A 810 37.90 4.02 -2.64
CA LYS A 810 36.90 3.01 -2.31
C LYS A 810 36.57 2.21 -3.55
N ASN A 811 36.26 0.94 -3.32
CA ASN A 811 35.89 0.02 -4.37
C ASN A 811 34.39 -0.24 -4.31
N LEU A 812 33.75 -0.25 -5.47
CA LEU A 812 32.41 -0.81 -5.62
C LEU A 812 32.55 -2.29 -5.95
N LEU A 813 31.91 -3.11 -5.12
CA LEU A 813 31.75 -4.55 -5.30
C LEU A 813 30.31 -4.85 -5.67
N CYS A 814 30.04 -5.90 -6.43
CA CYS A 814 28.67 -6.32 -6.75
C CYS A 814 27.87 -6.63 -5.47
N GLY A 815 26.67 -6.07 -5.32
CA GLY A 815 25.82 -6.27 -4.15
C GLY A 815 25.51 -7.74 -3.84
N LYS A 816 25.30 -8.55 -4.88
CA LYS A 816 24.94 -9.98 -4.79
C LYS A 816 26.13 -10.95 -4.69
N CYS A 817 27.22 -10.73 -5.41
CA CYS A 817 28.33 -11.69 -5.48
C CYS A 817 29.69 -11.15 -5.03
N LYS A 818 29.73 -9.88 -4.59
CA LYS A 818 30.93 -9.14 -4.15
C LYS A 818 32.08 -9.07 -5.17
N ALA A 819 31.85 -9.47 -6.43
CA ALA A 819 32.84 -9.31 -7.50
C ALA A 819 33.15 -7.82 -7.72
N TYR A 820 34.43 -7.49 -7.89
CA TYR A 820 34.88 -6.11 -8.09
C TYR A 820 34.28 -5.48 -9.35
N ALA A 821 33.68 -4.30 -9.19
CA ALA A 821 33.04 -3.56 -10.24
C ALA A 821 33.93 -2.42 -10.75
N CYS A 822 34.12 -1.37 -9.96
CA CYS A 822 34.96 -0.22 -10.31
C CYS A 822 35.47 0.52 -9.07
N SER A 823 36.45 1.42 -9.26
CA SER A 823 36.85 2.37 -8.23
C SER A 823 35.84 3.52 -8.19
N THR A 824 35.67 4.15 -7.02
CA THR A 824 34.94 5.41 -6.91
C THR A 824 35.55 6.53 -7.77
N ASP A 825 36.85 6.44 -8.10
CA ASP A 825 37.55 7.40 -8.98
C ASP A 825 37.08 7.34 -10.44
N ASP A 826 36.48 6.22 -10.84
CA ASP A 826 35.98 5.99 -12.20
C ASP A 826 34.56 6.56 -12.39
N ILE A 827 33.90 6.98 -11.31
CA ILE A 827 32.50 7.42 -11.32
C ILE A 827 32.41 8.89 -11.71
N ARG A 828 31.48 9.23 -12.61
CA ARG A 828 31.09 10.60 -12.95
C ARG A 828 29.59 10.76 -12.79
N ILE A 829 29.14 11.98 -12.50
CA ILE A 829 27.73 12.30 -12.29
C ILE A 829 27.23 13.10 -13.49
N ILE A 830 26.09 12.70 -14.07
CA ILE A 830 25.38 13.41 -15.13
C ILE A 830 24.06 13.93 -14.54
N LYS A 831 23.76 15.23 -14.75
CA LYS A 831 22.54 15.91 -14.26
C LYS A 831 22.27 15.66 -12.76
N ASP A 832 23.32 15.66 -11.95
CA ASP A 832 23.29 15.56 -10.47
C ASP A 832 22.63 14.29 -9.86
N SER A 833 22.23 13.32 -10.70
CA SER A 833 21.44 12.15 -10.27
C SER A 833 21.91 10.84 -10.88
N HIS A 834 22.37 10.85 -12.13
CA HIS A 834 22.80 9.66 -12.85
C HIS A 834 24.30 9.45 -12.71
N HIS A 835 24.69 8.34 -12.07
CA HIS A 835 26.08 8.01 -11.83
C HIS A 835 26.56 7.04 -12.90
N ILE A 836 27.55 7.45 -13.68
CA ILE A 836 28.14 6.64 -14.74
C ILE A 836 29.56 6.21 -14.36
N VAL A 837 30.03 5.12 -14.94
CA VAL A 837 31.43 4.68 -14.79
C VAL A 837 32.17 4.88 -16.10
N LEU A 838 33.28 5.62 -16.04
CA LEU A 838 34.19 5.81 -17.16
C LEU A 838 35.34 4.81 -17.08
N GLY A 839 35.67 4.17 -18.20
CA GLY A 839 36.81 3.25 -18.29
C GLY A 839 36.46 1.99 -19.06
N GLU A 840 37.32 1.62 -20.01
CA GLU A 840 37.13 0.42 -20.85
C GLU A 840 37.15 -0.86 -20.01
N ALA A 841 37.94 -0.89 -18.92
CA ALA A 841 37.99 -2.02 -17.99
C ALA A 841 36.65 -2.30 -17.30
N PHE A 842 35.78 -1.31 -17.16
CA PHE A 842 34.44 -1.51 -16.59
C PHE A 842 33.52 -2.22 -17.59
N LYS A 843 33.64 -1.93 -18.90
CA LYS A 843 32.85 -2.59 -19.96
C LYS A 843 33.10 -4.09 -20.00
N GLU A 844 34.29 -4.53 -19.62
CA GLU A 844 34.61 -5.94 -19.52
C GLU A 844 33.99 -6.64 -18.31
N ARG A 845 33.36 -5.91 -17.37
CA ARG A 845 32.86 -6.48 -16.09
C ARG A 845 31.36 -6.58 -16.02
N TYR A 846 30.67 -6.08 -17.03
CA TYR A 846 29.22 -6.22 -17.15
C TYR A 846 28.82 -6.81 -18.50
N ILE A 847 27.60 -7.35 -18.55
CA ILE A 847 26.93 -7.76 -19.78
C ILE A 847 25.65 -6.94 -19.95
N THR A 848 25.29 -6.66 -21.19
CA THR A 848 24.07 -5.90 -21.51
C THR A 848 23.01 -6.81 -22.12
N LYS A 849 21.74 -6.56 -21.76
CA LYS A 849 20.58 -7.19 -22.42
C LYS A 849 19.58 -6.11 -22.83
N PRO A 850 18.94 -6.20 -24.02
CA PRO A 850 18.00 -5.19 -24.49
C PRO A 850 16.92 -4.87 -23.44
N HIS A 851 16.64 -3.59 -23.22
CA HIS A 851 15.68 -3.17 -22.21
C HIS A 851 14.25 -3.46 -22.69
N LYS A 852 13.48 -4.28 -21.95
CA LYS A 852 12.14 -4.77 -22.37
C LYS A 852 11.06 -3.67 -22.49
N LYS A 853 11.34 -2.45 -22.02
CA LYS A 853 10.50 -1.25 -22.20
C LYS A 853 11.42 -0.07 -22.53
N PRO A 854 11.79 0.17 -23.80
CA PRO A 854 12.61 1.32 -24.16
C PRO A 854 11.80 2.57 -23.83
N MET A 855 12.32 3.35 -22.90
CA MET A 855 11.67 4.56 -22.41
C MET A 855 12.68 5.68 -22.54
N GLN A 856 12.27 6.76 -23.19
CA GLN A 856 13.03 8.00 -23.15
C GLN A 856 12.56 8.80 -21.94
N PHE A 857 13.51 9.24 -21.15
CA PHE A 857 13.26 10.10 -20.01
C PHE A 857 14.44 11.07 -19.90
N ASP A 858 14.15 12.36 -19.81
CA ASP A 858 15.13 13.42 -19.59
C ASP A 858 16.38 13.38 -20.53
N GLY A 859 16.17 13.02 -21.81
CA GLY A 859 17.23 12.92 -22.83
C GLY A 859 18.05 11.63 -22.79
N PHE A 860 17.78 10.73 -21.85
CA PHE A 860 18.32 9.38 -21.81
C PHE A 860 17.42 8.41 -22.56
N GLU A 861 17.97 7.76 -23.57
CA GLU A 861 17.32 6.66 -24.24
C GLU A 861 17.83 5.35 -23.62
N LYS A 862 16.97 4.68 -22.83
CA LYS A 862 17.32 3.38 -22.25
C LYS A 862 17.52 2.36 -23.37
N LYS A 863 18.75 1.87 -23.53
CA LYS A 863 19.06 0.84 -24.53
C LYS A 863 18.99 -0.56 -23.95
N SER A 864 19.84 -0.82 -22.97
CA SER A 864 20.00 -2.17 -22.43
C SER A 864 20.17 -2.14 -20.93
N LYS A 865 19.65 -3.14 -20.22
CA LYS A 865 20.01 -3.36 -18.81
C LYS A 865 21.43 -3.89 -18.71
N MET A 866 22.13 -3.47 -17.67
CA MET A 866 23.50 -3.83 -17.37
C MET A 866 23.53 -4.77 -16.17
N TYR A 867 24.19 -5.91 -16.31
CA TYR A 867 24.27 -6.94 -15.28
C TYR A 867 25.72 -7.29 -14.99
N CYS A 868 26.02 -7.70 -13.77
CA CYS A 868 27.29 -8.30 -13.41
C CYS A 868 27.65 -9.41 -14.41
N ARG A 869 28.86 -9.37 -14.98
CA ARG A 869 29.33 -10.38 -15.94
C ARG A 869 29.54 -11.76 -15.32
N ASN A 870 29.65 -11.86 -14.00
CA ASN A 870 29.77 -13.15 -13.33
C ASN A 870 28.53 -14.01 -13.63
N ASN A 871 28.74 -15.13 -14.33
CA ASN A 871 27.69 -15.98 -14.91
C ASN A 871 26.69 -16.51 -13.87
N ASN A 872 27.12 -16.71 -12.62
CA ASN A 872 26.29 -17.21 -11.52
C ASN A 872 25.56 -16.09 -10.74
N CYS A 873 25.82 -14.83 -11.08
CA CYS A 873 25.30 -13.68 -10.37
C CYS A 873 24.22 -12.97 -11.18
N GLN A 874 24.59 -12.49 -12.39
CA GLN A 874 23.79 -11.64 -13.27
C GLN A 874 22.98 -10.57 -12.52
N HIS A 875 23.54 -10.05 -11.42
CA HIS A 875 22.90 -9.03 -10.62
C HIS A 875 22.82 -7.75 -11.42
N ASP A 876 21.64 -7.14 -11.42
CA ASP A 876 21.40 -5.90 -12.14
C ASP A 876 22.24 -4.78 -11.53
N TRP A 877 23.17 -4.25 -12.31
CA TRP A 877 24.07 -3.16 -11.93
C TRP A 877 23.53 -1.79 -12.35
N GLY A 878 22.55 -1.75 -13.24
CA GLY A 878 21.98 -0.53 -13.79
C GLY A 878 21.61 -0.70 -15.27
N ILE A 879 21.84 0.34 -16.04
CA ILE A 879 21.43 0.42 -17.44
C ILE A 879 22.55 1.01 -18.29
N THR A 880 22.54 0.66 -19.57
CA THR A 880 23.23 1.40 -20.61
C THR A 880 22.23 2.28 -21.33
N VAL A 881 22.59 3.54 -21.48
CA VAL A 881 21.75 4.58 -22.06
C VAL A 881 22.50 5.23 -23.21
N LYS A 882 21.76 5.71 -24.19
CA LYS A 882 22.27 6.72 -25.10
C LYS A 882 21.91 8.08 -24.51
N TYR A 883 22.89 8.96 -24.42
CA TYR A 883 22.72 10.31 -23.90
C TYR A 883 23.47 11.29 -24.80
N LEU A 884 22.75 12.23 -25.41
CA LEU A 884 23.26 13.13 -26.44
C LEU A 884 23.93 12.34 -27.60
N THR A 885 25.22 12.59 -27.84
CA THR A 885 26.03 11.93 -28.86
C THR A 885 26.69 10.63 -28.36
N PHE A 886 26.69 10.38 -27.05
CA PHE A 886 27.35 9.22 -26.47
C PHE A 886 26.39 8.03 -26.41
N ASP A 887 26.84 6.93 -27.00
CA ASP A 887 26.09 5.69 -27.06
C ASP A 887 26.62 4.67 -26.05
N ASN A 888 25.72 3.87 -25.47
CA ASN A 888 26.02 2.82 -24.49
C ASN A 888 26.76 3.30 -23.23
N LEU A 889 26.41 4.48 -22.70
CA LEU A 889 26.93 4.95 -21.42
C LEU A 889 26.39 4.09 -20.26
N PRO A 890 27.26 3.51 -19.40
CA PRO A 890 26.82 2.67 -18.30
C PRO A 890 26.44 3.53 -17.08
N VAL A 891 25.13 3.64 -16.82
CA VAL A 891 24.58 4.28 -15.61
C VAL A 891 24.36 3.19 -14.56
N ILE A 892 25.03 3.36 -13.41
CA ILE A 892 24.98 2.43 -12.27
C ILE A 892 24.04 2.92 -11.16
N LYS A 893 23.49 1.98 -10.41
CA LYS A 893 22.66 2.25 -9.22
C LYS A 893 23.37 1.74 -7.95
N ILE A 894 23.66 2.62 -6.98
CA ILE A 894 24.53 2.26 -5.84
C ILE A 894 24.01 1.09 -5.02
N LYS A 895 22.68 0.95 -4.86
CA LYS A 895 22.04 -0.21 -4.19
C LYS A 895 22.41 -1.58 -4.78
N SER A 896 22.93 -1.61 -6.00
CA SER A 896 23.42 -2.82 -6.66
C SER A 896 24.87 -3.14 -6.32
N PHE A 897 25.51 -2.33 -5.49
CA PHE A 897 26.91 -2.42 -5.12
C PHE A 897 27.08 -2.25 -3.62
N VAL A 898 28.13 -2.87 -3.10
CA VAL A 898 28.62 -2.63 -1.75
C VAL A 898 29.91 -1.85 -1.86
N MET A 899 30.04 -0.80 -1.05
CA MET A 899 31.22 0.04 -1.04
C MET A 899 32.21 -0.50 -0.01
N GLU A 900 33.41 -0.82 -0.47
CA GLU A 900 34.49 -1.33 0.37
C GLU A 900 35.57 -0.26 0.54
N SER A 901 35.92 0.01 1.80
CA SER A 901 37.07 0.84 2.15
C SER A 901 38.36 0.07 1.86
N THR A 902 39.19 0.58 0.95
CA THR A 902 40.49 -0.04 0.61
C THR A 902 41.48 -0.03 1.78
N ALA A 903 41.31 0.88 2.74
CA ALA A 903 42.20 1.01 3.90
C ALA A 903 41.83 0.09 5.06
N THR A 904 40.54 -0.21 5.25
CA THR A 904 40.04 -0.94 6.44
C THR A 904 39.31 -2.24 6.11
N GLY A 905 39.03 -2.53 4.83
CA GLY A 905 38.19 -3.65 4.41
C GLY A 905 36.73 -3.55 4.86
N THR A 906 36.34 -2.44 5.47
CA THR A 906 34.98 -2.24 5.99
C THR A 906 34.03 -2.03 4.82
N GLN A 907 32.97 -2.83 4.80
CA GLN A 907 31.93 -2.78 3.78
C GLN A 907 30.75 -1.97 4.28
N MET A 908 30.27 -1.07 3.43
CA MET A 908 29.14 -0.19 3.69
C MET A 908 28.13 -0.34 2.55
N ASP A 909 26.86 -0.43 2.90
CA ASP A 909 25.77 -0.46 1.94
C ASP A 909 25.07 0.90 1.89
N PHE A 910 24.68 1.32 0.70
CA PHE A 910 24.03 2.59 0.44
C PHE A 910 22.84 2.36 -0.47
N GLN A 911 21.65 2.72 0.01
CA GLN A 911 20.41 2.56 -0.77
C GLN A 911 20.27 3.64 -1.85
N LYS A 912 20.92 4.79 -1.68
CA LYS A 912 20.90 5.93 -2.60
C LYS A 912 22.26 6.59 -2.71
N TRP A 913 22.48 7.27 -3.83
CA TRP A 913 23.75 7.94 -4.13
C TRP A 913 23.97 9.24 -3.35
N LYS A 914 22.91 9.80 -2.75
CA LYS A 914 22.91 11.15 -2.16
C LYS A 914 23.46 11.18 -0.74
#